data_AF-A0A916RR25-F1
#
_entry.id   AF-A0A916RR25-F1
#
_cell.length_a   1.000
_cell.length_b   1.000
_cell.length_c   1.000
_cell.angle_alpha   90.00
_cell.angle_beta   90.00
_cell.angle_gamma   90.00
#
_symmetry.space_group_name_H-M   'P 1'
#
loop_
_entity.id
_entity.type
_entity.pdbx_description
1 polymer ?
#
loop_
_entity_poly.entity_id
_entity_poly.type
_entity_poly.pdbx_seq_one_letter_code
_entity_poly.pdbx_strand_id
1 'polypeptide(L)'
;MNPECDGNSTHLSVLDRRQFLQLGAAGAAFLFAQGVHAAEGAPATSTHGAFVELAPGAVEPQGWLRNYLSRQAAQLGSQLPDISWPFSASYWDGLEQGPSWWPWEQRAYWIDGATRLAIVMRDTALLQKTQIPILFTLQHTKANGYLGPAFFENPVGDEHRWPQLVFFRSLMACAEAHVGPVGIVEAMQRHYLNDPADYGLPERNITNLEPMLWCYGQTGNTKLLALAEDSWRRYLAQVAAKPDSGDLGEARVFAGGPIHAHGVTYAETAKLPAILYMYTGNPEYLRFALAAQQRIFSHHMLVDGIPSTSEWFRTRTSLDSHETCDIVDHTWGWGYMLQATGDGRWGDRIERACFNAGPGAIRNDWKALQYFSCPNQFLATEKSDHNVMEHGGYMMAYQPNPGRRTACCGGNVHRLYPNYVSRMWMRSANGGLAATLYGPSTVRTTVGFERTPVEIVQTTDYPFRDSIAFKFEGQHEARFPLSLRIPAWCRHPQLRMNGELVAITPRNGFVTLDRLFHPGDTLTLTLPMELGRTSWPYGGVALERGPLVFSLPIQEDWSTFTVPDYSTAAFPGYNANPAGSWNYALVLGSEALENQVKVEQSTEELADDPWSHPAVTLSVAARKVEGYTLQDRTNQSDQLFTPPLPDLAFAQVDSETEKITLVPYGATHLRVTIFPEIAS
;
A
#
# COMPACT_ATOMS: atom_id res chain seq x y z
N MET A 1 20.16 33.17 -17.12
CA MET A 1 19.65 34.54 -17.30
C MET A 1 18.29 34.59 -16.63
N ASN A 2 18.16 35.43 -15.61
CA ASN A 2 16.89 35.72 -14.93
C ASN A 2 15.85 36.22 -15.94
N PRO A 3 14.57 35.97 -15.66
CA PRO A 3 13.61 37.04 -15.66
C PRO A 3 12.93 37.17 -14.29
N GLU A 4 12.70 38.43 -13.97
CA GLU A 4 12.27 38.99 -12.70
C GLU A 4 10.83 38.63 -12.33
N CYS A 5 10.63 38.55 -11.01
CA CYS A 5 9.34 38.63 -10.35
C CYS A 5 8.74 40.01 -10.57
N ASP A 6 7.49 40.07 -11.01
CA ASP A 6 6.61 41.20 -10.72
C ASP A 6 5.35 40.69 -10.03
N GLY A 7 5.08 41.26 -8.87
CA GLY A 7 3.95 40.93 -8.02
C GLY A 7 2.64 41.48 -8.56
N ASN A 8 1.58 40.72 -8.36
CA ASN A 8 0.28 41.34 -8.14
C ASN A 8 -0.50 40.52 -7.10
N SER A 9 -0.87 41.21 -6.03
CA SER A 9 -1.56 40.69 -4.87
C SER A 9 -3.06 40.52 -5.11
N THR A 10 -3.63 39.58 -4.37
CA THR A 10 -5.03 39.49 -3.93
C THR A 10 -6.11 39.27 -5.00
N HIS A 11 -6.37 38.00 -5.30
CA HIS A 11 -7.73 37.52 -5.53
C HIS A 11 -8.02 36.36 -4.57
N LEU A 12 -8.51 36.68 -3.38
CA LEU A 12 -9.29 35.74 -2.58
C LEU A 12 -10.54 35.40 -3.40
N SER A 13 -10.66 34.16 -3.86
CA SER A 13 -11.88 33.67 -4.49
C SER A 13 -12.97 33.59 -3.44
N VAL A 14 -13.79 34.63 -3.36
CA VAL A 14 -15.09 34.57 -2.68
C VAL A 14 -15.94 33.61 -3.50
N LEU A 15 -16.03 32.36 -3.06
CA LEU A 15 -17.09 31.45 -3.49
C LEU A 15 -18.43 32.18 -3.36
N ASP A 16 -19.15 32.32 -4.46
CA ASP A 16 -20.46 32.97 -4.46
C ASP A 16 -21.38 32.20 -3.49
N ARG A 17 -21.92 32.92 -2.49
CA ARG A 17 -22.84 32.41 -1.48
C ARG A 17 -24.03 31.66 -2.11
N ARG A 18 -24.39 31.96 -3.36
CA ARG A 18 -25.43 31.26 -4.11
C ARG A 18 -25.02 29.87 -4.62
N GLN A 19 -23.76 29.67 -5.02
CA GLN A 19 -23.25 28.33 -5.39
C GLN A 19 -23.07 27.45 -4.15
N PHE A 20 -22.63 28.02 -3.03
CA PHE A 20 -22.53 27.30 -1.75
C PHE A 20 -23.91 26.86 -1.21
N LEU A 21 -24.95 27.68 -1.39
CA LEU A 21 -26.33 27.33 -1.00
C LEU A 21 -27.00 26.33 -1.96
N GLN A 22 -26.64 26.31 -3.25
CA GLN A 22 -27.12 25.28 -4.18
C GLN A 22 -26.43 23.93 -3.96
N LEU A 23 -25.13 23.92 -3.62
CA LEU A 23 -24.43 22.71 -3.17
C LEU A 23 -24.92 22.23 -1.79
N GLY A 24 -25.24 23.16 -0.88
CA GLY A 24 -25.80 22.84 0.44
C GLY A 24 -27.25 22.30 0.41
N ALA A 25 -28.07 22.71 -0.57
CA ALA A 25 -29.44 22.22 -0.71
C ALA A 25 -29.52 20.84 -1.40
N ALA A 26 -28.55 20.50 -2.26
CA ALA A 26 -28.43 19.15 -2.82
C ALA A 26 -27.84 18.12 -1.81
N GLY A 27 -27.12 18.59 -0.79
CA GLY A 27 -26.51 17.74 0.26
C GLY A 27 -27.47 17.28 1.37
N ALA A 28 -28.69 17.81 1.44
CA ALA A 28 -29.61 17.58 2.57
C ALA A 28 -30.59 16.39 2.39
N ALA A 29 -30.50 15.63 1.30
CA ALA A 29 -31.35 14.47 1.03
C ALA A 29 -30.55 13.18 0.77
N PHE A 30 -29.52 12.92 1.58
CA PHE A 30 -28.93 11.58 1.68
C PHE A 30 -29.24 11.01 3.07
N LEU A 31 -30.43 10.42 3.18
CA LEU A 31 -30.74 9.51 4.27
C LEU A 31 -29.79 8.32 4.15
N PHE A 32 -28.79 8.25 5.04
CA PHE A 32 -28.15 6.98 5.35
C PHE A 32 -29.24 6.07 5.90
N ALA A 33 -29.68 5.11 5.08
CA ALA A 33 -30.46 4.00 5.58
C ALA A 33 -29.57 3.20 6.56
N GLN A 34 -29.68 3.52 7.85
CA GLN A 34 -29.34 2.57 8.89
C GLN A 34 -30.37 1.44 8.80
N GLY A 35 -29.98 0.32 8.19
CA GLY A 35 -30.81 -0.87 8.13
C GLY A 35 -30.66 -1.60 6.81
N VAL A 36 -29.97 -2.75 6.88
CA VAL A 36 -29.87 -3.78 5.83
C VAL A 36 -29.29 -3.25 4.52
N HIS A 37 -27.98 -3.48 4.34
CA HIS A 37 -27.26 -3.25 3.10
C HIS A 37 -28.10 -3.65 1.89
N ALA A 38 -28.28 -2.72 0.94
CA ALA A 38 -28.82 -3.03 -0.37
C ALA A 38 -28.02 -4.22 -0.91
N ALA A 39 -28.73 -5.27 -1.35
CA ALA A 39 -28.12 -6.44 -1.93
C ALA A 39 -27.12 -5.98 -3.02
N GLU A 40 -25.82 -6.18 -2.80
CA GLU A 40 -24.78 -5.89 -3.79
C GLU A 40 -25.25 -6.43 -5.14
N GLY A 41 -25.45 -5.58 -6.14
CA GLY A 41 -25.75 -6.06 -7.49
C GLY A 41 -24.65 -7.03 -7.91
N ALA A 42 -25.01 -8.23 -8.37
CA ALA A 42 -24.00 -9.11 -8.94
C ALA A 42 -23.41 -8.40 -10.17
N PRO A 43 -22.08 -8.39 -10.36
CA PRO A 43 -21.48 -7.84 -11.57
C PRO A 43 -22.11 -8.50 -12.80
N ALA A 44 -22.23 -7.74 -13.89
CA ALA A 44 -22.85 -8.22 -15.12
C ALA A 44 -22.05 -9.37 -15.77
N THR A 45 -20.75 -9.47 -15.47
CA THR A 45 -19.88 -10.55 -15.95
C THR A 45 -19.27 -11.34 -14.79
N SER A 46 -19.11 -12.65 -15.00
CA SER A 46 -18.37 -13.52 -14.10
C SER A 46 -16.87 -13.35 -14.29
N THR A 47 -16.11 -13.33 -13.20
CA THR A 47 -14.64 -13.35 -13.23
C THR A 47 -14.09 -14.78 -13.35
N HIS A 48 -12.91 -14.93 -13.95
CA HIS A 48 -12.08 -16.14 -13.93
C HIS A 48 -11.08 -16.17 -12.76
N GLY A 49 -11.05 -15.12 -11.93
CA GLY A 49 -10.27 -15.10 -10.69
C GLY A 49 -10.81 -16.07 -9.64
N ALA A 50 -9.93 -16.49 -8.73
CA ALA A 50 -10.28 -17.32 -7.58
C ALA A 50 -11.07 -16.55 -6.52
N PHE A 51 -10.77 -15.26 -6.35
CA PHE A 51 -11.43 -14.36 -5.40
C PHE A 51 -11.94 -13.08 -6.05
N VAL A 52 -12.93 -12.46 -5.40
CA VAL A 52 -13.49 -11.14 -5.74
C VAL A 52 -13.51 -10.28 -4.48
N GLU A 53 -13.05 -9.04 -4.58
CA GLU A 53 -13.14 -8.08 -3.48
C GLU A 53 -14.59 -7.86 -3.04
N LEU A 54 -14.78 -7.63 -1.73
CA LEU A 54 -16.03 -7.11 -1.20
C LEU A 54 -16.11 -5.60 -1.47
N ALA A 55 -17.32 -5.04 -1.48
CA ALA A 55 -17.48 -3.60 -1.57
C ALA A 55 -16.70 -2.88 -0.44
N PRO A 56 -16.00 -1.77 -0.73
CA PRO A 56 -15.38 -0.96 0.32
C PRO A 56 -16.41 -0.59 1.40
N GLY A 57 -16.06 -0.81 2.67
CA GLY A 57 -16.96 -0.62 3.81
C GLY A 57 -17.72 -1.87 4.27
N ALA A 58 -17.65 -2.98 3.53
CA ALA A 58 -18.12 -4.29 4.01
C ALA A 58 -17.26 -4.86 5.15
N VAL A 59 -15.98 -4.47 5.19
CA VAL A 59 -15.05 -4.77 6.28
C VAL A 59 -14.79 -3.49 7.07
N GLU A 60 -15.04 -3.55 8.36
CA GLU A 60 -14.79 -2.46 9.30
C GLU A 60 -13.59 -2.81 10.20
N PRO A 61 -12.56 -1.95 10.29
CA PRO A 61 -11.42 -2.19 11.16
C PRO A 61 -11.82 -1.99 12.63
N GLN A 62 -11.22 -2.78 13.52
CA GLN A 62 -11.39 -2.73 14.97
C GLN A 62 -10.03 -2.58 15.68
N GLY A 63 -10.02 -2.49 17.01
CA GLY A 63 -8.81 -2.53 17.84
C GLY A 63 -7.70 -1.55 17.40
N TRP A 64 -6.45 -2.00 17.50
CA TRP A 64 -5.27 -1.20 17.13
C TRP A 64 -5.32 -0.69 15.69
N LEU A 65 -5.86 -1.49 14.75
CA LEU A 65 -5.93 -1.14 13.34
C LEU A 65 -6.88 0.04 13.13
N ARG A 66 -8.05 0.02 13.78
CA ARG A 66 -8.99 1.15 13.77
C ARG A 66 -8.35 2.41 14.36
N ASN A 67 -7.63 2.28 15.47
CA ASN A 67 -6.95 3.41 16.11
C ASN A 67 -5.90 4.03 15.18
N TYR A 68 -5.13 3.19 14.47
CA TYR A 68 -4.15 3.64 13.49
C TYR A 68 -4.80 4.39 12.31
N LEU A 69 -5.87 3.84 11.72
CA LEU A 69 -6.64 4.50 10.65
C LEU A 69 -7.37 5.77 11.13
N SER A 70 -7.74 5.84 12.41
CA SER A 70 -8.35 7.04 13.01
C SER A 70 -7.32 8.17 13.11
N ARG A 71 -6.06 7.86 13.48
CA ARG A 71 -4.95 8.83 13.42
C ARG A 71 -4.69 9.29 11.98
N GLN A 72 -4.66 8.35 11.03
CA GLN A 72 -4.55 8.67 9.61
C GLN A 72 -5.62 9.68 9.15
N ALA A 73 -6.88 9.40 9.45
CA ALA A 73 -8.01 10.26 9.06
C ALA A 73 -7.95 11.63 9.75
N ALA A 74 -7.63 11.67 11.04
CA ALA A 74 -7.57 12.92 11.80
C ALA A 74 -6.39 13.84 11.41
N GLN A 75 -5.32 13.28 10.85
CA GLN A 75 -4.08 14.00 10.53
C GLN A 75 -3.95 14.18 9.00
N LEU A 76 -2.85 13.74 8.38
CA LEU A 76 -2.63 13.98 6.94
C LEU A 76 -3.81 13.56 6.05
N GLY A 77 -4.54 12.49 6.39
CA GLY A 77 -5.69 12.03 5.59
C GLY A 77 -6.76 13.10 5.36
N SER A 78 -7.05 13.95 6.35
CA SER A 78 -8.05 15.04 6.23
C SER A 78 -7.46 16.44 6.14
N GLN A 79 -6.20 16.63 6.57
CA GLN A 79 -5.56 17.94 6.70
C GLN A 79 -4.66 18.27 5.52
N LEU A 80 -4.19 17.31 4.73
CA LEU A 80 -3.27 17.54 3.61
C LEU A 80 -3.75 18.65 2.62
N PRO A 81 -5.04 18.71 2.22
CA PRO A 81 -5.57 19.81 1.41
C PRO A 81 -5.43 21.20 2.03
N ASP A 82 -5.33 21.30 3.35
CA ASP A 82 -5.33 22.57 4.07
C ASP A 82 -3.89 23.05 4.39
N ILE A 83 -2.87 22.20 4.21
CA ILE A 83 -1.50 22.44 4.72
C ILE A 83 -0.39 22.41 3.68
N SER A 84 -0.59 21.77 2.52
CA SER A 84 0.46 21.61 1.51
C SER A 84 -0.07 21.77 0.10
N TRP A 85 0.60 22.59 -0.69
CA TRP A 85 0.50 22.54 -2.15
C TRP A 85 1.10 21.21 -2.67
N PRO A 86 0.57 20.61 -3.76
CA PRO A 86 -0.55 21.05 -4.59
C PRO A 86 -1.94 20.73 -4.06
N PHE A 87 -2.07 20.03 -2.92
CA PHE A 87 -3.38 19.61 -2.38
C PHE A 87 -4.28 20.79 -1.99
N SER A 88 -3.71 21.96 -1.70
CA SER A 88 -4.47 23.19 -1.45
C SER A 88 -5.03 23.87 -2.69
N ALA A 89 -4.66 23.43 -3.90
CA ALA A 89 -5.15 23.99 -5.15
C ALA A 89 -6.36 23.20 -5.70
N SER A 90 -7.11 23.87 -6.59
CA SER A 90 -8.37 23.38 -7.14
C SER A 90 -8.25 22.35 -8.29
N TYR A 91 -7.35 21.38 -8.15
CA TYR A 91 -7.22 20.29 -9.10
C TYR A 91 -8.40 19.31 -8.93
N TRP A 92 -9.07 18.96 -10.04
CA TRP A 92 -10.31 18.14 -10.13
C TRP A 92 -11.61 18.80 -9.64
N ASP A 93 -11.57 20.05 -9.17
CA ASP A 93 -12.75 20.76 -8.65
C ASP A 93 -12.91 22.19 -9.23
N GLY A 94 -12.40 22.45 -10.42
CA GLY A 94 -12.65 23.72 -11.13
C GLY A 94 -11.57 24.14 -12.12
N LEU A 95 -10.33 23.71 -11.92
CA LEU A 95 -9.27 24.01 -12.87
C LEU A 95 -9.47 23.21 -14.17
N GLU A 96 -9.09 23.81 -15.29
CA GLU A 96 -9.12 23.18 -16.63
C GLU A 96 -7.73 23.07 -17.25
N GLN A 97 -6.76 23.83 -16.73
CA GLN A 97 -5.37 23.89 -17.17
C GLN A 97 -4.46 23.98 -15.94
N GLY A 98 -3.25 23.44 -16.04
CA GLY A 98 -2.27 23.45 -14.95
C GLY A 98 -0.84 23.57 -15.45
N PRO A 99 0.14 23.84 -14.56
CA PRO A 99 1.53 24.02 -14.95
C PRO A 99 2.21 22.71 -15.39
N SER A 100 1.66 21.56 -14.98
CA SER A 100 2.13 20.22 -15.34
C SER A 100 1.04 19.19 -15.01
N TRP A 101 1.27 17.92 -15.36
CA TRP A 101 0.36 16.80 -15.08
C TRP A 101 0.42 16.34 -13.61
N TRP A 102 1.59 16.39 -12.98
CA TRP A 102 1.81 15.79 -11.66
C TRP A 102 1.02 16.43 -10.49
N PRO A 103 0.66 17.73 -10.48
CA PRO A 103 -0.17 18.27 -9.39
C PRO A 103 -1.57 17.65 -9.37
N TRP A 104 -2.09 17.33 -10.56
CA TRP A 104 -3.36 16.62 -10.72
C TRP A 104 -3.27 15.18 -10.24
N GLU A 105 -2.17 14.49 -10.54
CA GLU A 105 -1.89 13.14 -10.02
C GLU A 105 -1.91 13.15 -8.49
N GLN A 106 -1.13 14.04 -7.86
CA GLN A 106 -1.03 14.09 -6.40
C GLN A 106 -2.39 14.34 -5.76
N ARG A 107 -3.13 15.32 -6.27
CA ARG A 107 -4.49 15.58 -5.80
C ARG A 107 -5.42 14.37 -6.03
N ALA A 108 -5.34 13.72 -7.18
CA ALA A 108 -6.12 12.52 -7.47
C ALA A 108 -5.81 11.37 -6.50
N TYR A 109 -4.53 11.16 -6.15
CA TYR A 109 -4.13 10.14 -5.18
C TYR A 109 -4.75 10.39 -3.81
N TRP A 110 -4.70 11.65 -3.34
CA TRP A 110 -5.35 12.01 -2.09
C TRP A 110 -6.87 11.79 -2.18
N ILE A 111 -7.51 12.16 -3.28
CA ILE A 111 -8.96 11.95 -3.47
C ILE A 111 -9.31 10.45 -3.38
N ASP A 112 -8.58 9.56 -4.07
CA ASP A 112 -8.80 8.10 -4.00
C ASP A 112 -8.55 7.56 -2.59
N GLY A 113 -7.37 7.83 -2.03
CA GLY A 113 -6.98 7.34 -0.71
C GLY A 113 -7.90 7.82 0.42
N ALA A 114 -8.20 9.12 0.46
CA ALA A 114 -9.08 9.70 1.46
C ALA A 114 -10.54 9.24 1.29
N THR A 115 -11.00 9.00 0.06
CA THR A 115 -12.35 8.43 -0.18
C THR A 115 -12.45 7.02 0.37
N ARG A 116 -11.47 6.16 0.08
CA ARG A 116 -11.43 4.78 0.60
C ARG A 116 -11.33 4.77 2.13
N LEU A 117 -10.48 5.64 2.68
CA LEU A 117 -10.36 5.82 4.13
C LEU A 117 -11.69 6.22 4.76
N ALA A 118 -12.38 7.20 4.17
CA ALA A 118 -13.68 7.67 4.66
C ALA A 118 -14.75 6.57 4.63
N ILE A 119 -14.79 5.77 3.56
CA ILE A 119 -15.74 4.66 3.42
C ILE A 119 -15.47 3.59 4.48
N VAL A 120 -14.22 3.11 4.58
CA VAL A 120 -13.83 2.04 5.51
C VAL A 120 -14.01 2.45 6.97
N MET A 121 -13.72 3.72 7.30
CA MET A 121 -13.88 4.26 8.66
C MET A 121 -15.30 4.78 8.96
N ARG A 122 -16.18 4.82 7.95
CA ARG A 122 -17.50 5.47 8.01
C ARG A 122 -17.40 6.94 8.46
N ASP A 123 -16.35 7.64 8.03
CA ASP A 123 -16.11 9.05 8.33
C ASP A 123 -16.88 9.94 7.36
N THR A 124 -18.03 10.44 7.80
CA THR A 124 -18.89 11.29 6.98
C THR A 124 -18.27 12.65 6.66
N ALA A 125 -17.44 13.20 7.55
CA ALA A 125 -16.83 14.51 7.35
C ALA A 125 -15.72 14.43 6.29
N LEU A 126 -14.89 13.40 6.36
CA LEU A 126 -13.88 13.14 5.34
C LEU A 126 -14.53 12.82 3.99
N LEU A 127 -15.58 12.00 3.98
CA LEU A 127 -16.31 11.66 2.74
C LEU A 127 -16.89 12.91 2.06
N GLN A 128 -17.45 13.85 2.84
CA GLN A 128 -17.95 15.12 2.28
C GLN A 128 -16.83 15.95 1.62
N LYS A 129 -15.63 15.99 2.22
CA LYS A 129 -14.49 16.70 1.63
C LYS A 129 -14.09 16.07 0.28
N THR A 130 -14.00 14.74 0.20
CA THR A 130 -13.54 14.07 -1.02
C THR A 130 -14.61 14.01 -2.12
N GLN A 131 -15.89 14.12 -1.76
CA GLN A 131 -16.99 14.16 -2.72
C GLN A 131 -17.02 15.44 -3.56
N ILE A 132 -16.44 16.55 -3.10
CA ILE A 132 -16.43 17.82 -3.84
C ILE A 132 -15.84 17.67 -5.25
N PRO A 133 -14.59 17.21 -5.44
CA PRO A 133 -14.02 17.00 -6.78
C PRO A 133 -14.72 15.89 -7.58
N ILE A 134 -15.23 14.85 -6.90
CA ILE A 134 -15.97 13.74 -7.54
C ILE A 134 -17.27 14.26 -8.17
N LEU A 135 -18.08 14.99 -7.41
CA LEU A 135 -19.33 15.57 -7.87
C LEU A 135 -19.08 16.61 -8.95
N PHE A 136 -18.07 17.47 -8.77
CA PHE A 136 -17.68 18.46 -9.77
C PHE A 136 -17.38 17.78 -11.11
N THR A 137 -16.51 16.78 -11.13
CA THR A 137 -16.09 16.11 -12.36
C THR A 137 -17.27 15.42 -13.07
N LEU A 138 -18.17 14.79 -12.33
CA LEU A 138 -19.36 14.12 -12.91
C LEU A 138 -20.42 15.11 -13.42
N GLN A 139 -20.53 16.30 -12.82
CA GLN A 139 -21.46 17.34 -13.25
C GLN A 139 -20.92 18.18 -14.41
N HIS A 140 -19.61 18.16 -14.66
CA HIS A 140 -18.93 18.92 -15.71
C HIS A 140 -18.40 18.01 -16.83
N THR A 141 -19.14 16.94 -17.16
CA THR A 141 -18.83 16.10 -18.31
C THR A 141 -18.85 16.93 -19.60
N LYS A 142 -17.85 16.75 -20.47
CA LYS A 142 -17.84 17.42 -21.78
C LYS A 142 -18.94 16.86 -22.69
N ALA A 143 -19.22 17.53 -23.81
CA ALA A 143 -20.34 17.18 -24.70
C ALA A 143 -20.27 15.75 -25.27
N ASN A 144 -19.07 15.19 -25.44
CA ASN A 144 -18.86 13.80 -25.88
C ASN A 144 -18.91 12.79 -24.71
N GLY A 145 -19.13 13.22 -23.47
CA GLY A 145 -19.11 12.36 -22.28
C GLY A 145 -17.73 12.19 -21.65
N TYR A 146 -16.71 12.95 -22.08
CA TYR A 146 -15.39 12.94 -21.46
C TYR A 146 -15.43 13.46 -20.01
N LEU A 147 -14.70 12.78 -19.13
CA LEU A 147 -14.56 13.09 -17.70
C LEU A 147 -13.13 13.61 -17.41
N GLY A 148 -13.07 14.76 -16.76
CA GLY A 148 -11.82 15.38 -16.32
C GLY A 148 -11.54 16.71 -17.01
N PRO A 149 -10.42 17.37 -16.65
CA PRO A 149 -10.06 18.68 -17.17
C PRO A 149 -9.63 18.62 -18.64
N ALA A 150 -9.82 19.74 -19.34
CA ALA A 150 -9.40 19.94 -20.73
C ALA A 150 -7.90 19.71 -20.94
N PHE A 151 -7.09 19.91 -19.90
CA PHE A 151 -5.66 19.61 -19.89
C PHE A 151 -5.36 18.20 -20.41
N PHE A 152 -6.18 17.20 -20.07
CA PHE A 152 -5.93 15.79 -20.40
C PHE A 152 -6.59 15.29 -21.70
N GLU A 153 -7.43 16.11 -22.36
CA GLU A 153 -8.21 15.65 -23.53
C GLU A 153 -7.31 15.15 -24.67
N ASN A 154 -6.19 15.84 -24.90
CA ASN A 154 -5.20 15.47 -25.90
C ASN A 154 -3.93 14.95 -25.20
N PRO A 155 -3.75 13.62 -25.07
CA PRO A 155 -2.61 13.09 -24.34
C PRO A 155 -1.28 13.38 -25.03
N VAL A 156 -0.45 14.19 -24.37
CA VAL A 156 0.93 14.49 -24.78
C VAL A 156 1.89 14.04 -23.70
N GLY A 157 2.78 13.09 -24.03
CA GLY A 157 3.78 12.54 -23.11
C GLY A 157 3.34 11.26 -22.39
N ASP A 158 4.29 10.59 -21.74
CA ASP A 158 4.10 9.26 -21.14
C ASP A 158 3.14 9.27 -19.95
N GLU A 159 3.04 10.35 -19.19
CA GLU A 159 2.30 10.41 -17.93
C GLU A 159 0.91 11.05 -18.06
N HIS A 160 0.48 11.38 -19.28
CA HIS A 160 -0.63 12.30 -19.46
C HIS A 160 -1.99 11.76 -18.99
N ARG A 161 -2.28 10.46 -19.17
CA ARG A 161 -3.54 9.84 -18.70
C ARG A 161 -3.45 9.21 -17.32
N TRP A 162 -2.30 9.33 -16.67
CA TRP A 162 -2.07 8.79 -15.33
C TRP A 162 -2.93 9.45 -14.25
N PRO A 163 -3.05 10.80 -14.18
CA PRO A 163 -3.94 11.44 -13.21
C PRO A 163 -5.40 10.98 -13.31
N GLN A 164 -5.90 10.72 -14.52
CA GLN A 164 -7.27 10.23 -14.75
C GLN A 164 -7.49 8.82 -14.20
N LEU A 165 -6.54 7.90 -14.40
CA LEU A 165 -6.60 6.58 -13.77
C LEU A 165 -6.75 6.72 -12.26
N VAL A 166 -5.85 7.48 -11.64
CA VAL A 166 -5.81 7.61 -10.19
C VAL A 166 -7.12 8.20 -9.68
N PHE A 167 -7.65 9.23 -10.34
CA PHE A 167 -8.93 9.84 -9.97
C PHE A 167 -10.10 8.86 -10.16
N PHE A 168 -10.12 8.09 -11.24
CA PHE A 168 -11.20 7.13 -11.52
C PHE A 168 -11.29 6.01 -10.49
N ARG A 169 -10.21 5.68 -9.77
CA ARG A 169 -10.27 4.75 -8.63
C ARG A 169 -11.16 5.24 -7.50
N SER A 170 -11.27 6.55 -7.31
CA SER A 170 -12.21 7.15 -6.35
C SER A 170 -13.66 6.97 -6.81
N LEU A 171 -13.91 7.09 -8.12
CA LEU A 171 -15.22 6.83 -8.72
C LEU A 171 -15.62 5.35 -8.56
N MET A 172 -14.69 4.43 -8.83
CA MET A 172 -14.87 3.00 -8.61
C MET A 172 -15.23 2.70 -7.15
N ALA A 173 -14.46 3.25 -6.19
CA ALA A 173 -14.72 3.06 -4.77
C ALA A 173 -16.12 3.57 -4.35
N CYS A 174 -16.53 4.75 -4.83
CA CYS A 174 -17.88 5.28 -4.60
C CYS A 174 -18.98 4.40 -5.20
N ALA A 175 -18.80 3.93 -6.43
CA ALA A 175 -19.77 3.07 -7.11
C ALA A 175 -19.93 1.72 -6.42
N GLU A 176 -18.83 1.08 -6.03
CA GLU A 176 -18.80 -0.21 -5.33
C GLU A 176 -19.41 -0.12 -3.93
N ALA A 177 -19.09 0.94 -3.18
CA ALA A 177 -19.63 1.17 -1.85
C ALA A 177 -21.05 1.74 -1.84
N HIS A 178 -21.61 2.06 -3.03
CA HIS A 178 -22.90 2.74 -3.20
C HIS A 178 -23.00 4.05 -2.39
N VAL A 179 -21.93 4.85 -2.40
CA VAL A 179 -21.88 6.16 -1.73
C VAL A 179 -21.65 7.29 -2.74
N GLY A 180 -22.23 8.45 -2.46
CA GLY A 180 -22.08 9.63 -3.32
C GLY A 180 -22.97 9.57 -4.57
N PRO A 181 -22.50 10.10 -5.71
CA PRO A 181 -23.33 10.25 -6.90
C PRO A 181 -23.71 8.92 -7.55
N VAL A 182 -24.95 8.83 -8.02
CA VAL A 182 -25.43 7.72 -8.85
C VAL A 182 -24.97 7.89 -10.31
N GLY A 183 -24.95 6.81 -11.08
CA GLY A 183 -24.66 6.86 -12.52
C GLY A 183 -23.17 6.88 -12.88
N ILE A 184 -22.28 6.58 -11.92
CA ILE A 184 -20.82 6.57 -12.12
C ILE A 184 -20.41 5.59 -13.22
N VAL A 185 -20.95 4.37 -13.19
CA VAL A 185 -20.61 3.31 -14.15
C VAL A 185 -20.94 3.75 -15.57
N GLU A 186 -22.13 4.34 -15.78
CA GLU A 186 -22.57 4.84 -17.07
C GLU A 186 -21.74 6.02 -17.55
N ALA A 187 -21.34 6.92 -16.64
CA ALA A 187 -20.47 8.05 -16.96
C ALA A 187 -19.07 7.58 -17.40
N MET A 188 -18.45 6.65 -16.66
CA MET A 188 -17.15 6.07 -17.02
C MET A 188 -17.23 5.29 -18.33
N GLN A 189 -18.29 4.52 -18.56
CA GLN A 189 -18.51 3.83 -19.84
C GLN A 189 -18.58 4.83 -21.01
N ARG A 190 -19.36 5.90 -20.86
CA ARG A 190 -19.46 6.94 -21.90
C ARG A 190 -18.12 7.62 -22.16
N HIS A 191 -17.34 7.89 -21.12
CA HIS A 191 -15.99 8.44 -21.28
C HIS A 191 -15.13 7.52 -22.16
N TYR A 192 -14.93 6.26 -21.77
CA TYR A 192 -14.03 5.35 -22.50
C TYR A 192 -14.48 5.06 -23.94
N LEU A 193 -15.78 4.97 -24.20
CA LEU A 193 -16.28 4.66 -25.54
C LEU A 193 -16.27 5.86 -26.50
N ASN A 194 -16.17 7.08 -25.97
CA ASN A 194 -16.21 8.32 -26.77
C ASN A 194 -14.90 9.12 -26.72
N ASP A 195 -13.95 8.76 -25.86
CA ASP A 195 -12.62 9.36 -25.84
C ASP A 195 -11.80 8.88 -27.05
N PRO A 196 -11.34 9.78 -27.93
CA PRO A 196 -10.56 9.39 -29.11
C PRO A 196 -9.11 9.02 -28.78
N ALA A 197 -8.67 9.12 -27.52
CA ALA A 197 -7.30 8.84 -27.13
C ALA A 197 -6.87 7.39 -27.34
N ASP A 198 -5.60 7.23 -27.69
CA ASP A 198 -4.94 5.93 -27.65
C ASP A 198 -4.58 5.60 -26.19
N TYR A 199 -5.14 4.51 -25.65
CA TYR A 199 -4.79 4.03 -24.31
C TYR A 199 -3.59 3.08 -24.31
N GLY A 200 -3.15 2.58 -25.46
CA GLY A 200 -1.90 1.83 -25.56
C GLY A 200 -0.66 2.72 -25.69
N LEU A 201 -0.82 4.00 -26.04
CA LEU A 201 0.25 4.97 -26.31
C LEU A 201 -0.12 6.38 -25.81
N PRO A 202 0.81 7.15 -25.21
CA PRO A 202 2.15 6.77 -24.74
C PRO A 202 2.11 5.80 -23.54
N GLU A 203 3.26 5.38 -22.99
CA GLU A 203 3.36 4.13 -22.22
C GLU A 203 2.45 4.08 -20.98
N ARG A 204 2.37 5.12 -20.14
CA ARG A 204 1.52 5.06 -18.93
C ARG A 204 0.04 5.27 -19.22
N ASN A 205 -0.38 5.55 -20.45
CA ASN A 205 -1.83 5.58 -20.75
C ASN A 205 -2.47 4.21 -20.53
N ILE A 206 -1.69 3.13 -20.67
CA ILE A 206 -2.15 1.74 -20.54
C ILE A 206 -2.74 1.43 -19.18
N THR A 207 -2.38 2.18 -18.15
CA THR A 207 -2.86 1.91 -16.80
C THR A 207 -4.36 2.18 -16.64
N ASN A 208 -4.98 2.91 -17.57
CA ASN A 208 -6.45 3.04 -17.68
C ASN A 208 -7.18 1.73 -18.02
N LEU A 209 -6.47 0.64 -18.35
CA LEU A 209 -7.07 -0.68 -18.50
C LEU A 209 -7.79 -1.16 -17.23
N GLU A 210 -7.29 -0.82 -16.04
CA GLU A 210 -7.92 -1.24 -14.78
C GLU A 210 -9.35 -0.70 -14.65
N PRO A 211 -9.60 0.63 -14.65
CA PRO A 211 -10.97 1.17 -14.61
C PRO A 211 -11.81 0.81 -15.85
N MET A 212 -11.19 0.63 -17.03
CA MET A 212 -11.90 0.19 -18.24
C MET A 212 -12.44 -1.25 -18.11
N LEU A 213 -11.62 -2.17 -17.61
CA LEU A 213 -11.99 -3.56 -17.36
C LEU A 213 -12.95 -3.69 -16.19
N TRP A 214 -12.82 -2.85 -15.16
CA TRP A 214 -13.83 -2.73 -14.11
C TRP A 214 -15.18 -2.32 -14.69
N CYS A 215 -15.21 -1.30 -15.56
CA CYS A 215 -16.44 -0.86 -16.21
C CYS A 215 -17.06 -1.95 -17.09
N TYR A 216 -16.23 -2.74 -17.79
CA TYR A 216 -16.67 -3.95 -18.47
C TYR A 216 -17.30 -4.96 -17.50
N GLY A 217 -16.66 -5.20 -16.35
CA GLY A 217 -17.18 -6.06 -15.27
C GLY A 217 -18.58 -5.67 -14.80
N GLN A 218 -18.82 -4.37 -14.66
CA GLN A 218 -20.11 -3.81 -14.21
C GLN A 218 -21.19 -3.83 -15.30
N THR A 219 -20.82 -3.64 -16.57
CA THR A 219 -21.78 -3.38 -17.66
C THR A 219 -21.99 -4.55 -18.61
N GLY A 220 -21.03 -5.47 -18.72
CA GLY A 220 -20.99 -6.50 -19.76
C GLY A 220 -20.78 -5.96 -21.18
N ASN A 221 -20.45 -4.68 -21.35
CA ASN A 221 -20.29 -4.08 -22.67
C ASN A 221 -18.97 -4.51 -23.31
N THR A 222 -19.05 -5.47 -24.23
CA THR A 222 -17.89 -6.10 -24.88
C THR A 222 -17.01 -5.13 -25.68
N LYS A 223 -17.50 -3.94 -26.01
CA LYS A 223 -16.66 -2.90 -26.63
C LYS A 223 -15.54 -2.42 -25.71
N LEU A 224 -15.79 -2.36 -24.39
CA LEU A 224 -14.78 -2.00 -23.41
C LEU A 224 -13.69 -3.08 -23.31
N LEU A 225 -14.08 -4.36 -23.30
CA LEU A 225 -13.12 -5.46 -23.30
C LEU A 225 -12.25 -5.45 -24.57
N ALA A 226 -12.88 -5.30 -25.74
CA ALA A 226 -12.15 -5.21 -27.01
C ALA A 226 -11.18 -4.02 -27.05
N LEU A 227 -11.58 -2.86 -26.50
CA LEU A 227 -10.70 -1.70 -26.36
C LEU A 227 -9.51 -1.99 -25.43
N ALA A 228 -9.74 -2.67 -24.31
CA ALA A 228 -8.69 -3.04 -23.36
C ALA A 228 -7.66 -4.01 -23.96
N GLU A 229 -8.12 -5.08 -24.63
CA GLU A 229 -7.25 -6.05 -25.31
C GLU A 229 -6.43 -5.40 -26.44
N ASP A 230 -7.07 -4.53 -27.23
CA ASP A 230 -6.38 -3.82 -28.33
C ASP A 230 -5.35 -2.81 -27.81
N SER A 231 -5.65 -2.12 -26.72
CA SER A 231 -4.74 -1.18 -26.06
C SER A 231 -3.54 -1.91 -25.47
N TRP A 232 -3.75 -3.08 -24.82
CA TRP A 232 -2.66 -3.94 -24.34
C TRP A 232 -1.76 -4.43 -25.47
N ARG A 233 -2.35 -4.85 -26.60
CA ARG A 233 -1.60 -5.25 -27.80
C ARG A 233 -0.74 -4.11 -28.34
N ARG A 234 -1.27 -2.88 -28.39
CA ARG A 234 -0.51 -1.68 -28.81
C ARG A 234 0.62 -1.34 -27.85
N TYR A 235 0.37 -1.39 -26.54
CA TYR A 235 1.40 -1.22 -25.52
C TYR A 235 2.54 -2.24 -25.67
N LEU A 236 2.22 -3.54 -25.80
CA LEU A 236 3.23 -4.58 -26.00
C LEU A 236 4.09 -4.33 -27.25
N ALA A 237 3.47 -3.90 -28.35
CA ALA A 237 4.21 -3.54 -29.57
C ALA A 237 5.17 -2.34 -29.33
N GLN A 238 4.74 -1.36 -28.55
CA GLN A 238 5.57 -0.19 -28.19
C GLN A 238 6.80 -0.59 -27.37
N VAL A 239 6.61 -1.33 -26.28
CA VAL A 239 7.72 -1.72 -25.40
C VAL A 239 8.64 -2.75 -26.05
N ALA A 240 8.11 -3.62 -26.92
CA ALA A 240 8.93 -4.54 -27.71
C ALA A 240 9.86 -3.82 -28.70
N ALA A 241 9.47 -2.63 -29.18
CA ALA A 241 10.31 -1.80 -30.04
C ALA A 241 11.46 -1.10 -29.27
N LYS A 242 11.51 -1.23 -27.94
CA LYS A 242 12.54 -0.66 -27.06
C LYS A 242 13.32 -1.78 -26.34
N PRO A 243 14.19 -2.55 -27.03
CA PRO A 243 14.84 -3.72 -26.43
C PRO A 243 15.71 -3.39 -25.19
N ASP A 244 16.23 -2.16 -25.12
CA ASP A 244 17.12 -1.71 -24.05
C ASP A 244 16.38 -1.08 -22.84
N SER A 245 15.16 -0.58 -23.03
CA SER A 245 14.40 0.17 -22.00
C SER A 245 12.94 -0.28 -21.79
N GLY A 246 12.39 -1.11 -22.68
CA GLY A 246 11.04 -1.67 -22.62
C GLY A 246 10.95 -2.85 -21.67
N ASP A 247 10.99 -2.59 -20.36
CA ASP A 247 11.13 -3.63 -19.35
C ASP A 247 9.94 -4.59 -19.25
N LEU A 248 8.75 -4.20 -19.69
CA LEU A 248 7.58 -5.07 -19.81
C LEU A 248 7.38 -5.62 -21.23
N GLY A 249 8.41 -5.63 -22.07
CA GLY A 249 8.41 -6.41 -23.31
C GLY A 249 8.49 -7.92 -23.01
N GLU A 250 7.75 -8.74 -23.75
CA GLU A 250 7.65 -10.20 -23.52
C GLU A 250 9.02 -10.88 -23.45
N ALA A 251 9.95 -10.53 -24.36
CA ALA A 251 11.28 -11.10 -24.39
C ALA A 251 12.04 -10.87 -23.07
N ARG A 252 11.95 -9.67 -22.47
CA ARG A 252 12.60 -9.35 -21.20
C ARG A 252 11.89 -10.01 -20.01
N VAL A 253 10.56 -10.00 -20.01
CA VAL A 253 9.75 -10.60 -18.96
C VAL A 253 10.06 -12.10 -18.83
N PHE A 254 10.07 -12.82 -19.95
CA PHE A 254 10.34 -14.26 -19.94
C PHE A 254 11.83 -14.62 -19.84
N ALA A 255 12.74 -13.71 -20.18
CA ALA A 255 14.17 -13.90 -19.89
C ALA A 255 14.50 -13.84 -18.39
N GLY A 256 13.64 -13.23 -17.57
CA GLY A 256 13.76 -13.25 -16.11
C GLY A 256 14.93 -12.44 -15.55
N GLY A 257 15.51 -11.52 -16.33
CA GLY A 257 16.61 -10.65 -15.89
C GLY A 257 16.17 -9.50 -14.95
N PRO A 258 17.13 -8.75 -14.39
CA PRO A 258 16.84 -7.58 -13.55
C PRO A 258 16.04 -6.50 -14.31
N ILE A 259 15.30 -5.70 -13.56
CA ILE A 259 14.42 -4.63 -14.06
C ILE A 259 15.21 -3.31 -14.04
N HIS A 260 15.07 -2.53 -15.12
CA HIS A 260 15.65 -1.20 -15.29
C HIS A 260 14.54 -0.21 -15.66
N ALA A 261 13.51 -0.14 -14.81
CA ALA A 261 12.31 0.67 -14.99
C ALA A 261 12.02 1.50 -13.74
N HIS A 262 11.15 2.50 -13.89
CA HIS A 262 10.55 3.20 -12.77
C HIS A 262 9.68 2.23 -11.95
N GLY A 263 9.84 2.21 -10.62
CA GLY A 263 9.18 1.30 -9.68
C GLY A 263 7.66 1.30 -9.83
N VAL A 264 7.05 2.44 -9.52
CA VAL A 264 5.59 2.65 -9.60
C VAL A 264 5.01 2.35 -10.99
N THR A 265 5.65 2.82 -12.08
CA THR A 265 5.20 2.50 -13.45
C THR A 265 5.13 0.99 -13.66
N TYR A 266 6.19 0.27 -13.26
CA TYR A 266 6.27 -1.17 -13.44
C TYR A 266 5.22 -1.89 -12.58
N ALA A 267 5.07 -1.52 -11.31
CA ALA A 267 4.08 -2.10 -10.41
C ALA A 267 2.66 -1.98 -10.98
N GLU A 268 2.30 -0.78 -11.44
CA GLU A 268 0.98 -0.46 -11.95
C GLU A 268 0.69 -1.08 -13.32
N THR A 269 1.70 -1.28 -14.15
CA THR A 269 1.52 -1.88 -15.47
C THR A 269 1.60 -3.42 -15.42
N ALA A 270 2.47 -3.99 -14.58
CA ALA A 270 2.69 -5.44 -14.48
C ALA A 270 1.50 -6.21 -13.90
N LYS A 271 0.56 -5.54 -13.21
CA LYS A 271 -0.68 -6.15 -12.70
C LYS A 271 -1.77 -6.29 -13.77
N LEU A 272 -1.76 -5.45 -14.82
CA LEU A 272 -2.84 -5.37 -15.80
C LEU A 272 -3.13 -6.70 -16.50
N PRO A 273 -2.13 -7.55 -16.83
CA PRO A 273 -2.41 -8.87 -17.41
C PRO A 273 -3.14 -9.81 -16.45
N ALA A 274 -2.95 -9.70 -15.13
CA ALA A 274 -3.77 -10.45 -14.18
C ALA A 274 -5.24 -10.01 -14.23
N ILE A 275 -5.51 -8.70 -14.40
CA ILE A 275 -6.86 -8.16 -14.57
C ILE A 275 -7.47 -8.62 -15.90
N LEU A 276 -6.70 -8.60 -17.00
CA LEU A 276 -7.14 -9.14 -18.28
C LEU A 276 -7.48 -10.63 -18.17
N TYR A 277 -6.66 -11.43 -17.50
CA TYR A 277 -6.96 -12.84 -17.24
C TYR A 277 -8.30 -13.01 -16.51
N MET A 278 -8.56 -12.22 -15.48
CA MET A 278 -9.82 -12.29 -14.73
C MET A 278 -11.06 -12.07 -15.61
N TYR A 279 -10.96 -11.27 -16.68
CA TYR A 279 -12.11 -10.97 -17.56
C TYR A 279 -12.12 -11.73 -18.89
N THR A 280 -11.01 -12.35 -19.29
CA THR A 280 -10.89 -13.10 -20.57
C THR A 280 -10.74 -14.60 -20.37
N GLY A 281 -10.29 -15.04 -19.21
CA GLY A 281 -9.90 -16.43 -18.96
C GLY A 281 -8.65 -16.88 -19.73
N ASN A 282 -7.97 -15.97 -20.45
CA ASN A 282 -6.80 -16.33 -21.24
C ASN A 282 -5.57 -16.54 -20.33
N PRO A 283 -5.06 -17.79 -20.21
CA PRO A 283 -3.98 -18.12 -19.28
C PRO A 283 -2.65 -17.44 -19.63
N GLU A 284 -2.46 -16.99 -20.87
CA GLU A 284 -1.23 -16.30 -21.28
C GLU A 284 -1.04 -14.95 -20.58
N TYR A 285 -2.15 -14.23 -20.30
CA TYR A 285 -2.06 -13.00 -19.53
C TYR A 285 -1.62 -13.27 -18.09
N LEU A 286 -2.15 -14.33 -17.47
CA LEU A 286 -1.74 -14.71 -16.12
C LEU A 286 -0.27 -15.18 -16.09
N ARG A 287 0.15 -15.96 -17.09
CA ARG A 287 1.55 -16.40 -17.24
C ARG A 287 2.50 -15.21 -17.34
N PHE A 288 2.13 -14.19 -18.12
CA PHE A 288 2.91 -12.95 -18.22
C PHE A 288 2.98 -12.20 -16.88
N ALA A 289 1.83 -11.97 -16.22
CA ALA A 289 1.79 -11.25 -14.94
C ALA A 289 2.67 -11.93 -13.88
N LEU A 290 2.58 -13.26 -13.78
CA LEU A 290 3.39 -14.05 -12.84
C LEU A 290 4.89 -13.94 -13.15
N ALA A 291 5.28 -14.00 -14.42
CA ALA A 291 6.67 -13.85 -14.83
C ALA A 291 7.22 -12.45 -14.53
N ALA A 292 6.42 -11.40 -14.75
CA ALA A 292 6.81 -10.03 -14.42
C ALA A 292 7.01 -9.85 -12.91
N GLN A 293 6.10 -10.37 -12.08
CA GLN A 293 6.26 -10.34 -10.62
C GLN A 293 7.46 -11.14 -10.14
N GLN A 294 7.76 -12.28 -10.77
CA GLN A 294 8.92 -13.10 -10.41
C GLN A 294 10.24 -12.34 -10.59
N ARG A 295 10.35 -11.44 -11.58
CA ARG A 295 11.55 -10.61 -11.76
C ARG A 295 11.80 -9.68 -10.57
N ILE A 296 10.75 -9.08 -10.03
CA ILE A 296 10.82 -8.28 -8.80
C ILE A 296 11.39 -9.13 -7.66
N PHE A 297 10.82 -10.33 -7.47
CA PHE A 297 11.18 -11.23 -6.37
C PHE A 297 12.60 -11.75 -6.45
N SER A 298 13.07 -12.05 -7.66
CA SER A 298 14.40 -12.60 -7.89
C SER A 298 15.52 -11.58 -7.69
N HIS A 299 15.26 -10.28 -7.94
CA HIS A 299 16.34 -9.31 -8.13
C HIS A 299 16.27 -8.08 -7.24
N HIS A 300 15.10 -7.72 -6.70
CA HIS A 300 14.91 -6.37 -6.14
C HIS A 300 14.32 -6.32 -4.73
N MET A 301 13.79 -7.42 -4.17
CA MET A 301 13.16 -7.38 -2.85
C MET A 301 14.11 -6.97 -1.72
N LEU A 302 13.66 -6.03 -0.88
CA LEU A 302 14.25 -5.67 0.40
C LEU A 302 13.61 -6.44 1.55
N VAL A 303 14.28 -6.42 2.70
CA VAL A 303 13.88 -7.18 3.89
C VAL A 303 12.55 -6.73 4.44
N ASP A 304 12.21 -5.45 4.32
CA ASP A 304 10.93 -4.85 4.74
C ASP A 304 9.73 -5.31 3.90
N GLY A 305 9.95 -6.11 2.86
CA GLY A 305 8.89 -6.73 2.07
C GLY A 305 8.48 -5.96 0.82
N ILE A 306 9.19 -4.89 0.44
CA ILE A 306 8.98 -4.14 -0.81
C ILE A 306 10.26 -4.15 -1.66
N PRO A 307 10.18 -4.08 -2.99
CA PRO A 307 11.37 -3.97 -3.81
C PRO A 307 12.10 -2.65 -3.62
N SER A 308 13.42 -2.69 -3.78
CA SER A 308 14.22 -1.49 -3.77
C SER A 308 13.98 -0.66 -5.01
N THR A 309 13.58 0.58 -4.75
CA THR A 309 13.32 1.61 -5.74
C THR A 309 13.77 2.96 -5.19
N SER A 310 14.57 3.67 -5.97
CA SER A 310 14.83 5.10 -5.77
C SER A 310 14.38 5.82 -7.03
N GLU A 311 13.05 5.89 -7.22
CA GLU A 311 12.32 6.01 -8.49
C GLU A 311 12.52 4.83 -9.44
N TRP A 312 13.74 4.29 -9.57
CA TRP A 312 14.09 3.16 -10.43
C TRP A 312 14.48 1.95 -9.59
N PHE A 313 14.20 0.75 -10.10
CA PHE A 313 14.64 -0.50 -9.46
C PHE A 313 16.16 -0.52 -9.22
N ARG A 314 16.57 -0.96 -8.03
CA ARG A 314 17.98 -1.03 -7.60
C ARG A 314 18.39 -2.45 -7.21
N THR A 315 19.38 -2.60 -6.34
CA THR A 315 19.86 -3.91 -5.89
C THR A 315 19.07 -4.38 -4.65
N ARG A 316 19.67 -5.21 -3.78
CA ARG A 316 19.04 -5.75 -2.55
C ARG A 316 19.96 -5.63 -1.34
N THR A 317 20.84 -4.66 -1.37
CA THR A 317 21.85 -4.44 -0.33
C THR A 317 21.21 -3.74 0.86
N SER A 318 21.93 -3.66 1.99
CA SER A 318 21.45 -2.91 3.16
C SER A 318 21.35 -1.40 2.93
N LEU A 319 21.92 -0.88 1.84
CA LEU A 319 21.93 0.54 1.49
C LEU A 319 20.78 0.95 0.59
N ASP A 320 20.13 -0.01 -0.01
CA ASP A 320 19.08 0.21 -0.98
C ASP A 320 17.79 0.67 -0.24
N SER A 321 17.15 1.71 -0.79
CA SER A 321 15.88 2.26 -0.28
C SER A 321 14.69 1.78 -1.10
N HIS A 322 13.49 2.08 -0.61
CA HIS A 322 12.25 2.01 -1.38
C HIS A 322 11.51 3.35 -1.35
N GLU A 323 10.80 3.66 -2.44
CA GLU A 323 9.82 4.75 -2.50
C GLU A 323 8.55 4.37 -1.73
N THR A 324 7.96 5.29 -0.97
CA THR A 324 6.71 5.04 -0.23
C THR A 324 5.53 4.70 -1.15
N CYS A 325 5.46 5.24 -2.38
CA CYS A 325 4.44 4.84 -3.37
C CYS A 325 4.54 3.36 -3.74
N ASP A 326 5.74 2.79 -3.82
CA ASP A 326 5.91 1.39 -4.19
C ASP A 326 5.32 0.44 -3.15
N ILE A 327 5.26 0.85 -1.88
CA ILE A 327 4.52 0.12 -0.84
C ILE A 327 3.04 0.02 -1.23
N VAL A 328 2.44 1.13 -1.63
CA VAL A 328 1.02 1.20 -1.99
C VAL A 328 0.73 0.44 -3.28
N ASP A 329 1.53 0.66 -4.32
CA ASP A 329 1.21 0.18 -5.66
C ASP A 329 1.59 -1.30 -5.86
N HIS A 330 2.66 -1.79 -5.21
CA HIS A 330 2.91 -3.24 -5.18
C HIS A 330 1.86 -3.98 -4.37
N THR A 331 1.46 -3.50 -3.19
CA THR A 331 0.39 -4.16 -2.43
C THR A 331 -0.96 -4.07 -3.14
N TRP A 332 -1.20 -2.99 -3.89
CA TRP A 332 -2.35 -2.84 -4.77
C TRP A 332 -2.34 -3.92 -5.86
N GLY A 333 -1.24 -4.05 -6.60
CA GLY A 333 -1.06 -5.07 -7.66
C GLY A 333 -1.08 -6.51 -7.15
N TRP A 334 -0.44 -6.79 -6.01
CA TRP A 334 -0.46 -8.13 -5.39
C TRP A 334 -1.85 -8.56 -4.93
N GLY A 335 -2.75 -7.62 -4.60
CA GLY A 335 -4.15 -7.94 -4.34
C GLY A 335 -4.89 -8.42 -5.59
N TYR A 336 -4.56 -7.90 -6.78
CA TYR A 336 -5.06 -8.48 -8.03
C TYR A 336 -4.47 -9.85 -8.33
N MET A 337 -3.18 -10.06 -8.02
CA MET A 337 -2.58 -11.38 -8.13
C MET A 337 -3.25 -12.40 -7.19
N LEU A 338 -3.59 -11.97 -5.97
CA LEU A 338 -4.35 -12.77 -5.02
C LEU A 338 -5.74 -13.12 -5.56
N GLN A 339 -6.46 -12.15 -6.10
CA GLN A 339 -7.77 -12.38 -6.76
C GLN A 339 -7.65 -13.35 -7.93
N ALA A 340 -6.68 -13.15 -8.81
CA ALA A 340 -6.51 -13.98 -10.00
C ALA A 340 -6.13 -15.43 -9.67
N THR A 341 -5.25 -15.64 -8.68
CA THR A 341 -4.63 -16.96 -8.45
C THR A 341 -5.19 -17.73 -7.27
N GLY A 342 -5.72 -17.04 -6.25
CA GLY A 342 -6.04 -17.63 -4.96
C GLY A 342 -4.83 -18.19 -4.21
N ASP A 343 -3.61 -17.75 -4.54
CA ASP A 343 -2.37 -18.19 -3.87
C ASP A 343 -2.08 -17.32 -2.64
N GLY A 344 -2.05 -17.94 -1.46
CA GLY A 344 -1.84 -17.27 -0.19
C GLY A 344 -0.53 -16.49 -0.08
N ARG A 345 0.49 -16.80 -0.91
CA ARG A 345 1.77 -16.07 -0.91
C ARG A 345 1.60 -14.57 -1.15
N TRP A 346 0.57 -14.16 -1.92
CA TRP A 346 0.32 -12.75 -2.18
C TRP A 346 -0.14 -12.03 -0.92
N GLY A 347 -0.92 -12.71 -0.08
CA GLY A 347 -1.28 -12.22 1.26
C GLY A 347 -0.06 -12.05 2.16
N ASP A 348 0.89 -12.99 2.12
CA ASP A 348 2.15 -12.88 2.89
C ASP A 348 2.96 -11.66 2.48
N ARG A 349 3.01 -11.37 1.17
CA ARG A 349 3.72 -10.18 0.66
C ARG A 349 3.03 -8.88 1.07
N ILE A 350 1.71 -8.83 0.97
CA ILE A 350 0.93 -7.66 1.38
C ILE A 350 1.12 -7.41 2.89
N GLU A 351 1.00 -8.44 3.73
CA GLU A 351 1.21 -8.31 5.18
C GLU A 351 2.62 -7.85 5.52
N ARG A 352 3.64 -8.43 4.88
CA ARG A 352 5.02 -8.03 5.14
C ARG A 352 5.25 -6.56 4.81
N ALA A 353 4.77 -6.08 3.65
CA ALA A 353 4.88 -4.67 3.29
C ALA A 353 4.11 -3.75 4.27
N CYS A 354 2.87 -4.10 4.61
CA CYS A 354 2.02 -3.28 5.47
C CYS A 354 2.42 -3.29 6.95
N PHE A 355 3.13 -4.32 7.43
CA PHE A 355 3.57 -4.41 8.83
C PHE A 355 5.05 -4.06 9.04
N ASN A 356 5.80 -3.79 7.97
CA ASN A 356 7.18 -3.36 8.05
C ASN A 356 7.38 -2.05 7.27
N ALA A 357 7.54 -2.11 5.94
CA ALA A 357 7.80 -0.91 5.12
C ALA A 357 6.82 0.25 5.39
N GLY A 358 5.51 -0.05 5.49
CA GLY A 358 4.46 0.94 5.76
C GLY A 358 4.71 1.78 7.03
N PRO A 359 4.62 1.19 8.24
CA PRO A 359 4.87 1.92 9.48
C PRO A 359 6.32 2.43 9.60
N GLY A 360 7.29 1.79 8.93
CA GLY A 360 8.67 2.29 8.93
C GLY A 360 8.90 3.54 8.09
N ALA A 361 8.01 3.88 7.16
CA ALA A 361 8.08 5.07 6.30
C ALA A 361 7.15 6.21 6.77
N ILE A 362 6.26 5.97 7.74
CA ILE A 362 5.23 6.91 8.21
C ILE A 362 5.46 7.18 9.69
N ARG A 363 5.46 8.43 10.12
CA ARG A 363 5.49 8.73 11.56
C ARG A 363 4.23 8.19 12.25
N ASN A 364 4.37 7.63 13.44
CA ASN A 364 3.26 7.07 14.21
C ASN A 364 2.13 8.09 14.52
N ASP A 365 2.48 9.38 14.57
CA ASP A 365 1.53 10.49 14.75
C ASP A 365 0.78 10.88 13.47
N TRP A 366 1.07 10.25 12.33
CA TRP A 366 0.49 10.54 11.01
C TRP A 366 0.61 12.00 10.56
N LYS A 367 1.62 12.74 11.05
CA LYS A 367 1.87 14.13 10.63
C LYS A 367 2.92 14.27 9.54
N ALA A 368 3.73 13.25 9.33
CA ALA A 368 4.74 13.22 8.28
C ALA A 368 5.07 11.79 7.84
N LEU A 369 5.65 11.67 6.65
CA LEU A 369 6.14 10.43 6.05
C LEU A 369 7.43 10.69 5.28
N GLN A 370 8.18 9.66 4.94
CA GLN A 370 9.34 9.76 4.06
C GLN A 370 8.94 9.55 2.60
N TYR A 371 9.72 10.11 1.68
CA TYR A 371 9.63 9.69 0.29
C TYR A 371 10.39 8.40 0.08
N PHE A 372 11.66 8.36 0.52
CA PHE A 372 12.49 7.17 0.54
C PHE A 372 12.72 6.70 1.96
N SER A 373 12.54 5.40 2.19
CA SER A 373 12.82 4.74 3.46
C SER A 373 13.72 3.53 3.25
N CYS A 374 14.52 3.17 4.25
CA CYS A 374 15.55 2.14 4.12
C CYS A 374 15.47 1.08 5.22
N PRO A 375 15.88 -0.18 4.93
CA PRO A 375 16.14 -1.19 5.95
C PRO A 375 17.13 -0.75 7.02
N ASN A 376 18.31 -0.26 6.61
CA ASN A 376 19.26 0.41 7.50
C ASN A 376 19.18 1.91 7.25
N GLN A 377 18.84 2.66 8.29
CA GLN A 377 18.60 4.10 8.22
C GLN A 377 19.15 4.74 9.49
N PHE A 378 20.38 5.24 9.45
CA PHE A 378 21.06 5.75 10.65
C PHE A 378 20.75 7.22 10.90
N LEU A 379 20.23 7.91 9.90
CA LEU A 379 19.76 9.29 9.96
C LEU A 379 18.66 9.48 8.91
N ALA A 380 17.78 10.45 9.11
CA ALA A 380 16.73 10.81 8.17
C ALA A 380 16.52 12.33 8.24
N THR A 381 17.27 13.07 7.42
CA THR A 381 17.32 14.54 7.48
C THR A 381 17.24 15.16 6.08
N GLU A 382 17.01 16.48 6.00
CA GLU A 382 17.00 17.21 4.72
C GLU A 382 18.35 17.18 3.99
N LYS A 383 19.40 16.71 4.66
CA LYS A 383 20.77 16.67 4.16
C LYS A 383 21.36 15.26 4.15
N SER A 384 20.58 14.24 4.50
CA SER A 384 21.08 12.88 4.49
C SER A 384 21.04 12.29 3.09
N ASP A 385 22.15 11.68 2.67
CA ASP A 385 22.19 10.88 1.45
C ASP A 385 21.97 9.40 1.80
N HIS A 386 21.12 8.75 1.01
CA HIS A 386 20.92 7.29 1.01
C HIS A 386 20.83 6.73 -0.41
N ASN A 387 20.70 7.59 -1.44
CA ASN A 387 20.20 7.20 -2.75
C ASN A 387 21.02 7.83 -3.88
N VAL A 388 21.09 7.15 -5.02
CA VAL A 388 21.82 7.70 -6.18
C VAL A 388 21.08 8.90 -6.79
N MET A 389 19.75 8.94 -6.69
CA MET A 389 18.93 10.04 -7.20
C MET A 389 18.82 11.17 -6.18
N GLU A 390 19.15 12.39 -6.63
CA GLU A 390 19.17 13.63 -5.83
C GLU A 390 19.89 13.49 -4.48
N HIS A 391 20.73 12.45 -4.34
CA HIS A 391 21.41 12.11 -3.10
C HIS A 391 20.46 11.99 -1.91
N GLY A 392 19.23 11.49 -2.09
CA GLY A 392 18.22 11.37 -1.03
C GLY A 392 17.72 12.71 -0.47
N GLY A 393 18.60 13.60 -0.02
CA GLY A 393 18.34 14.98 0.39
C GLY A 393 17.08 15.12 1.22
N TYR A 394 16.25 16.09 0.86
CA TYR A 394 14.96 16.32 1.50
C TYR A 394 13.99 15.13 1.38
N MET A 395 14.16 14.22 0.41
CA MET A 395 13.30 13.04 0.25
C MET A 395 13.50 11.99 1.36
N MET A 396 14.61 12.05 2.11
CA MET A 396 14.83 11.21 3.29
C MET A 396 14.17 11.75 4.56
N ALA A 397 14.03 13.07 4.71
CA ALA A 397 13.38 13.65 5.89
C ALA A 397 11.90 13.27 5.96
N TYR A 398 11.38 13.10 7.17
CA TYR A 398 9.94 12.94 7.37
C TYR A 398 9.25 14.28 7.13
N GLN A 399 8.38 14.36 6.14
CA GLN A 399 7.62 15.58 5.80
C GLN A 399 6.12 15.28 5.62
N PRO A 400 5.22 16.26 5.84
CA PRO A 400 3.79 16.13 5.54
C PRO A 400 3.55 15.76 4.07
N ASN A 401 4.38 16.32 3.20
CA ASN A 401 4.39 16.08 1.78
C ASN A 401 5.84 15.95 1.27
N PRO A 402 6.46 14.77 1.39
CA PRO A 402 7.86 14.59 1.04
C PRO A 402 8.02 14.62 -0.48
N GLY A 403 9.18 15.08 -0.97
CA GLY A 403 9.44 15.20 -2.41
C GLY A 403 9.09 16.56 -3.03
N ARG A 404 8.30 17.41 -2.35
CA ARG A 404 7.95 18.80 -2.75
C ARG A 404 7.43 18.95 -4.18
N ARG A 405 8.32 18.98 -5.18
CA ARG A 405 8.01 19.06 -6.62
C ARG A 405 7.61 17.70 -7.21
N THR A 406 8.04 16.60 -6.61
CA THR A 406 7.64 15.23 -6.94
C THR A 406 7.09 14.61 -5.68
N ALA A 407 5.85 14.91 -5.32
CA ALA A 407 5.25 14.61 -4.01
C ALA A 407 4.09 13.61 -4.11
N CYS A 408 4.24 12.61 -5.00
CA CYS A 408 3.28 11.51 -5.19
C CYS A 408 2.98 10.78 -3.87
N CYS A 409 4.00 10.52 -3.05
CA CYS A 409 3.90 9.77 -1.81
C CYS A 409 2.91 10.37 -0.81
N GLY A 410 2.90 11.70 -0.65
CA GLY A 410 1.99 12.40 0.26
C GLY A 410 0.52 12.16 -0.07
N GLY A 411 0.18 12.09 -1.37
CA GLY A 411 -1.17 11.73 -1.80
C GLY A 411 -1.45 10.23 -1.74
N ASN A 412 -0.50 9.41 -2.22
CA ASN A 412 -0.71 7.98 -2.49
C ASN A 412 -0.81 7.15 -1.19
N VAL A 413 -0.06 7.51 -0.15
CA VAL A 413 0.05 6.75 1.12
C VAL A 413 -1.31 6.48 1.77
N HIS A 414 -2.28 7.36 1.55
CA HIS A 414 -3.60 7.24 2.17
C HIS A 414 -4.42 6.03 1.67
N ARG A 415 -4.01 5.40 0.57
CA ARG A 415 -4.62 4.16 0.05
C ARG A 415 -4.17 2.91 0.79
N LEU A 416 -2.99 2.91 1.42
CA LEU A 416 -2.31 1.71 1.94
C LEU A 416 -3.20 0.85 2.84
N TYR A 417 -3.61 1.40 3.99
CA TYR A 417 -4.38 0.65 4.98
C TYR A 417 -5.86 0.49 4.65
N PRO A 418 -6.55 1.46 4.01
CA PRO A 418 -7.91 1.21 3.51
C PRO A 418 -7.97 0.05 2.51
N ASN A 419 -6.96 -0.08 1.64
CA ASN A 419 -6.84 -1.23 0.74
C ASN A 419 -6.55 -2.53 1.51
N TYR A 420 -5.68 -2.49 2.51
CA TYR A 420 -5.44 -3.63 3.40
C TYR A 420 -6.74 -4.12 4.04
N VAL A 421 -7.50 -3.22 4.67
CA VAL A 421 -8.77 -3.54 5.35
C VAL A 421 -9.80 -4.11 4.39
N SER A 422 -9.99 -3.47 3.22
CA SER A 422 -10.95 -3.93 2.21
C SER A 422 -10.63 -5.33 1.69
N ARG A 423 -9.36 -5.74 1.76
CA ARG A 423 -8.85 -7.04 1.30
C ARG A 423 -8.59 -8.04 2.43
N MET A 424 -8.99 -7.75 3.67
CA MET A 424 -8.97 -8.75 4.74
C MET A 424 -9.94 -9.89 4.46
N TRP A 425 -11.04 -9.57 3.76
CA TRP A 425 -12.06 -10.52 3.36
C TRP A 425 -12.37 -10.39 1.87
N MET A 426 -12.48 -11.53 1.18
CA MET A 426 -12.89 -11.61 -0.22
C MET A 426 -13.93 -12.70 -0.41
N ARG A 427 -14.74 -12.59 -1.46
CA ARG A 427 -15.64 -13.67 -1.92
C ARG A 427 -14.82 -14.71 -2.68
N SER A 428 -15.14 -15.99 -2.50
CA SER A 428 -14.59 -17.05 -3.35
C SER A 428 -15.55 -17.42 -4.48
N ALA A 429 -15.00 -17.85 -5.62
CA ALA A 429 -15.78 -18.18 -6.82
C ALA A 429 -16.89 -19.23 -6.60
N ASN A 430 -16.79 -20.05 -5.56
CA ASN A 430 -17.78 -21.06 -5.17
C ASN A 430 -18.85 -20.56 -4.18
N GLY A 431 -19.06 -19.24 -4.09
CA GLY A 431 -20.09 -18.63 -3.23
C GLY A 431 -19.71 -18.56 -1.75
N GLY A 432 -18.42 -18.70 -1.43
CA GLY A 432 -17.89 -18.63 -0.06
C GLY A 432 -17.22 -17.30 0.29
N LEU A 433 -16.53 -17.31 1.42
CA LEU A 433 -15.68 -16.20 1.89
C LEU A 433 -14.26 -16.70 2.14
N ALA A 434 -13.30 -15.81 1.95
CA ALA A 434 -11.90 -16.03 2.28
C ALA A 434 -11.41 -14.93 3.22
N ALA A 435 -10.87 -15.30 4.38
CA ALA A 435 -10.07 -14.41 5.22
C ALA A 435 -8.64 -14.39 4.65
N THR A 436 -8.36 -13.36 3.86
CA THR A 436 -7.17 -13.22 3.02
C THR A 436 -6.05 -12.44 3.69
N LEU A 437 -6.35 -11.51 4.59
CA LEU A 437 -5.38 -10.76 5.42
C LEU A 437 -5.91 -10.68 6.86
N TYR A 438 -5.02 -10.53 7.85
CA TYR A 438 -5.41 -10.63 9.25
C TYR A 438 -5.21 -9.36 10.08
N GLY A 439 -6.21 -9.06 10.91
CA GLY A 439 -6.24 -7.92 11.82
C GLY A 439 -7.59 -7.86 12.53
N PRO A 440 -7.72 -7.06 13.60
CA PRO A 440 -9.01 -6.88 14.27
C PRO A 440 -10.02 -6.22 13.30
N SER A 441 -11.14 -6.90 13.04
CA SER A 441 -12.15 -6.42 12.08
C SER A 441 -13.55 -7.01 12.29
N THR A 442 -14.54 -6.44 11.62
CA THR A 442 -15.86 -7.03 11.44
C THR A 442 -16.20 -7.01 9.96
N VAL A 443 -16.55 -8.16 9.37
CA VAL A 443 -17.08 -8.24 8.01
C VAL A 443 -18.59 -8.44 8.04
N ARG A 444 -19.31 -7.71 7.18
CA ARG A 444 -20.76 -7.84 6.96
C ARG A 444 -21.02 -8.01 5.49
N THR A 445 -21.58 -9.14 5.10
CA THR A 445 -21.82 -9.47 3.69
C THR A 445 -22.89 -10.55 3.55
N THR A 446 -23.02 -11.09 2.34
CA THR A 446 -23.93 -12.21 2.01
C THR A 446 -23.13 -13.41 1.51
N VAL A 447 -23.56 -14.64 1.76
CA VAL A 447 -22.84 -15.86 1.38
C VAL A 447 -23.75 -16.93 0.82
N GLY A 448 -23.17 -17.92 0.14
CA GLY A 448 -23.89 -18.97 -0.56
C GLY A 448 -24.64 -18.44 -1.78
N PHE A 449 -25.19 -19.35 -2.58
CA PHE A 449 -26.01 -19.00 -3.74
C PHE A 449 -27.34 -18.33 -3.35
N GLU A 450 -27.80 -18.57 -2.12
CA GLU A 450 -29.01 -17.95 -1.54
C GLU A 450 -28.75 -16.53 -1.01
N ARG A 451 -27.48 -16.08 -1.00
CA ARG A 451 -27.07 -14.75 -0.52
C ARG A 451 -27.51 -14.47 0.92
N THR A 452 -27.37 -15.45 1.79
CA THR A 452 -27.71 -15.34 3.21
C THR A 452 -26.81 -14.32 3.90
N PRO A 453 -27.37 -13.32 4.62
CA PRO A 453 -26.57 -12.35 5.36
C PRO A 453 -25.74 -13.01 6.46
N VAL A 454 -24.48 -12.61 6.59
CA VAL A 454 -23.57 -13.04 7.66
C VAL A 454 -22.77 -11.86 8.20
N GLU A 455 -22.47 -11.92 9.49
CA GLU A 455 -21.51 -11.05 10.16
C GLU A 455 -20.44 -11.91 10.83
N ILE A 456 -19.16 -11.56 10.63
CA ILE A 456 -18.05 -12.28 11.26
C ILE A 456 -17.15 -11.27 11.95
N VAL A 457 -17.01 -11.41 13.25
CA VAL A 457 -16.10 -10.59 14.08
C VAL A 457 -14.77 -11.31 14.20
N GLN A 458 -13.71 -10.67 13.75
CA GLN A 458 -12.32 -11.10 13.89
C GLN A 458 -11.67 -10.37 15.08
N THR A 459 -11.39 -11.10 16.16
CA THR A 459 -10.68 -10.59 17.34
C THR A 459 -9.27 -11.14 17.36
N THR A 460 -8.27 -10.26 17.30
CA THR A 460 -6.86 -10.64 17.27
C THR A 460 -5.93 -9.46 17.57
N ASP A 461 -4.77 -9.77 18.15
CA ASP A 461 -3.62 -8.86 18.29
C ASP A 461 -2.57 -9.09 17.19
N TYR A 462 -2.92 -9.84 16.14
CA TYR A 462 -2.07 -10.00 14.95
C TYR A 462 -1.73 -8.62 14.37
N PRO A 463 -0.46 -8.35 13.98
CA PRO A 463 0.64 -9.31 13.80
C PRO A 463 1.52 -9.60 15.04
N PHE A 464 1.20 -9.06 16.21
CA PHE A 464 2.06 -9.17 17.40
C PHE A 464 1.86 -10.49 18.17
N ARG A 465 0.71 -11.13 18.00
CA ARG A 465 0.36 -12.43 18.57
C ARG A 465 -0.20 -13.36 17.50
N ASP A 466 -0.23 -14.66 17.81
CA ASP A 466 -0.49 -15.75 16.86
C ASP A 466 -1.93 -16.24 16.79
N SER A 467 -2.82 -15.77 17.67
CA SER A 467 -4.21 -16.24 17.76
C SER A 467 -5.18 -15.30 17.06
N ILE A 468 -6.02 -15.86 16.19
CA ILE A 468 -7.07 -15.16 15.47
C ILE A 468 -8.39 -15.86 15.76
N ALA A 469 -9.30 -15.18 16.45
CA ALA A 469 -10.64 -15.68 16.74
C ALA A 469 -11.65 -15.07 15.76
N PHE A 470 -12.49 -15.91 15.18
CA PHE A 470 -13.63 -15.54 14.37
C PHE A 470 -14.91 -15.94 15.11
N LYS A 471 -15.82 -15.00 15.28
CA LYS A 471 -17.13 -15.24 15.86
C LYS A 471 -18.19 -14.94 14.83
N PHE A 472 -19.06 -15.91 14.58
CA PHE A 472 -20.16 -15.78 13.63
C PHE A 472 -21.32 -15.09 14.35
N GLU A 473 -21.56 -13.84 13.98
CA GLU A 473 -22.65 -13.04 14.49
C GLU A 473 -23.74 -12.90 13.40
N GLY A 474 -25.00 -12.77 13.81
CA GLY A 474 -26.12 -12.73 12.88
C GLY A 474 -27.36 -13.46 13.38
N GLN A 475 -28.36 -13.57 12.52
CA GLN A 475 -29.66 -14.16 12.86
C GLN A 475 -29.97 -15.45 12.09
N HIS A 476 -29.16 -15.79 11.09
CA HIS A 476 -29.41 -16.90 10.18
C HIS A 476 -28.23 -17.86 10.19
N GLU A 477 -28.52 -19.16 10.14
CA GLU A 477 -27.53 -20.16 9.78
C GLU A 477 -27.24 -20.07 8.28
N ALA A 478 -25.99 -20.34 7.89
CA ALA A 478 -25.58 -20.29 6.49
C ALA A 478 -24.58 -21.41 6.20
N ARG A 479 -24.84 -22.15 5.11
CA ARG A 479 -23.87 -23.12 4.58
C ARG A 479 -23.04 -22.48 3.49
N PHE A 480 -21.74 -22.40 3.68
CA PHE A 480 -20.82 -21.86 2.70
C PHE A 480 -19.38 -22.32 2.98
N PRO A 481 -18.50 -22.32 1.96
CA PRO A 481 -17.07 -22.53 2.17
C PRO A 481 -16.43 -21.28 2.78
N LEU A 482 -15.75 -21.45 3.92
CA LEU A 482 -14.89 -20.45 4.54
C LEU A 482 -13.43 -20.85 4.36
N SER A 483 -12.67 -20.05 3.59
CA SER A 483 -11.23 -20.21 3.39
C SER A 483 -10.45 -19.30 4.34
N LEU A 484 -9.45 -19.85 5.02
CA LEU A 484 -8.54 -19.10 5.89
C LEU A 484 -7.11 -19.22 5.35
N ARG A 485 -6.43 -18.09 5.16
CA ARG A 485 -5.03 -18.12 4.71
C ARG A 485 -4.13 -18.75 5.77
N ILE A 486 -3.27 -19.66 5.35
CA ILE A 486 -2.16 -20.17 6.15
C ILE A 486 -0.89 -19.51 5.62
N PRO A 487 -0.29 -18.56 6.36
CA PRO A 487 0.91 -17.87 5.89
C PRO A 487 2.07 -18.84 5.67
N ALA A 488 2.89 -18.61 4.64
CA ALA A 488 3.99 -19.51 4.29
C ALA A 488 5.06 -19.64 5.39
N TRP A 489 5.18 -18.65 6.28
CA TRP A 489 6.08 -18.71 7.43
C TRP A 489 5.60 -19.64 8.55
N CYS A 490 4.31 -20.00 8.58
CA CYS A 490 3.73 -20.82 9.65
C CYS A 490 3.82 -22.31 9.33
N ARG A 491 4.62 -23.06 10.11
CA ARG A 491 4.84 -24.51 9.90
C ARG A 491 3.77 -25.40 10.54
N HIS A 492 3.24 -24.98 11.68
CA HIS A 492 2.35 -25.80 12.51
C HIS A 492 1.02 -25.08 12.83
N PRO A 493 0.23 -24.69 11.82
CA PRO A 493 -1.06 -24.04 12.05
C PRO A 493 -2.02 -24.97 12.81
N GLN A 494 -2.85 -24.39 13.66
CA GLN A 494 -3.91 -25.11 14.38
C GLN A 494 -5.24 -24.41 14.16
N LEU A 495 -6.29 -25.19 13.89
CA LEU A 495 -7.65 -24.67 13.72
C LEU A 495 -8.57 -25.36 14.71
N ARG A 496 -9.35 -24.59 15.46
CA ARG A 496 -10.35 -25.09 16.40
C ARG A 496 -11.71 -24.55 16.06
N MET A 497 -12.73 -25.40 16.00
CA MET A 497 -14.13 -25.02 15.89
C MET A 497 -14.81 -25.30 17.23
N ASN A 498 -15.41 -24.27 17.85
CA ASN A 498 -16.10 -24.41 19.13
C ASN A 498 -15.24 -25.12 20.19
N GLY A 499 -13.93 -24.84 20.20
CA GLY A 499 -12.93 -25.43 21.10
C GLY A 499 -12.31 -26.76 20.62
N GLU A 500 -12.95 -27.47 19.70
CA GLU A 500 -12.49 -28.77 19.20
C GLU A 500 -11.51 -28.63 18.05
N LEU A 501 -10.43 -29.42 18.06
CA LEU A 501 -9.40 -29.40 17.02
C LEU A 501 -9.95 -29.95 15.70
N VAL A 502 -9.74 -29.19 14.61
CA VAL A 502 -10.11 -29.57 13.25
C VAL A 502 -8.85 -29.96 12.49
N ALA A 503 -8.87 -31.12 11.82
CA ALA A 503 -7.78 -31.51 10.93
C ALA A 503 -7.77 -30.59 9.70
N ILE A 504 -6.60 -30.05 9.37
CA ILE A 504 -6.43 -29.10 8.26
C ILE A 504 -5.41 -29.60 7.25
N THR A 505 -5.65 -29.32 5.98
CA THR A 505 -4.71 -29.60 4.88
C THR A 505 -4.70 -28.39 3.97
N PRO A 506 -3.74 -27.45 4.16
CA PRO A 506 -3.68 -26.25 3.35
C PRO A 506 -3.41 -26.58 1.88
N ARG A 507 -4.09 -25.89 0.96
CA ARG A 507 -3.84 -25.92 -0.48
C ARG A 507 -3.68 -24.50 -0.97
N ASN A 508 -2.63 -24.23 -1.75
CA ASN A 508 -2.30 -22.90 -2.24
C ASN A 508 -2.29 -21.83 -1.13
N GLY A 509 -1.86 -22.18 0.08
CA GLY A 509 -1.84 -21.27 1.22
C GLY A 509 -3.21 -21.02 1.88
N PHE A 510 -4.24 -21.85 1.65
CA PHE A 510 -5.54 -21.74 2.32
C PHE A 510 -6.02 -23.08 2.86
N VAL A 511 -6.70 -23.05 4.01
CA VAL A 511 -7.56 -24.16 4.46
C VAL A 511 -9.03 -23.75 4.27
N THR A 512 -9.85 -24.63 3.72
CA THR A 512 -11.27 -24.35 3.49
C THR A 512 -12.15 -25.27 4.32
N LEU A 513 -13.10 -24.69 5.05
CA LEU A 513 -14.17 -25.39 5.76
C LEU A 513 -15.49 -25.17 5.02
N ASP A 514 -16.05 -26.22 4.41
CA ASP A 514 -17.40 -26.20 3.84
C ASP A 514 -18.37 -26.83 4.84
N ARG A 515 -19.15 -26.00 5.52
CA ARG A 515 -20.09 -26.44 6.55
C ARG A 515 -21.24 -25.46 6.74
N LEU A 516 -22.25 -25.90 7.49
CA LEU A 516 -23.27 -25.04 8.08
C LEU A 516 -22.68 -24.34 9.32
N PHE A 517 -22.72 -23.01 9.30
CA PHE A 517 -22.34 -22.15 10.43
C PHE A 517 -23.61 -21.61 11.10
N HIS A 518 -23.64 -21.60 12.42
CA HIS A 518 -24.74 -21.08 13.22
C HIS A 518 -24.32 -19.78 13.93
N PRO A 519 -25.27 -18.87 14.22
CA PRO A 519 -25.00 -17.74 15.10
C PRO A 519 -24.39 -18.19 16.44
N GLY A 520 -23.30 -17.55 16.84
CA GLY A 520 -22.55 -17.87 18.06
C GLY A 520 -21.45 -18.92 17.86
N ASP A 521 -21.33 -19.55 16.70
CA ASP A 521 -20.17 -20.40 16.38
C ASP A 521 -18.87 -19.60 16.53
N THR A 522 -17.82 -20.30 16.96
CA THR A 522 -16.48 -19.75 17.14
C THR A 522 -15.47 -20.60 16.39
N LEU A 523 -14.54 -19.92 15.72
CA LEU A 523 -13.43 -20.54 15.02
C LEU A 523 -12.15 -19.84 15.48
N THR A 524 -11.14 -20.59 15.92
CA THR A 524 -9.85 -20.05 16.35
C THR A 524 -8.75 -20.63 15.48
N LEU A 525 -8.06 -19.75 14.77
CA LEU A 525 -6.85 -20.08 14.03
C LEU A 525 -5.64 -19.62 14.87
N THR A 526 -4.77 -20.56 15.21
CA THR A 526 -3.48 -20.28 15.84
C THR A 526 -2.38 -20.49 14.81
N LEU A 527 -1.53 -19.49 14.64
CA LEU A 527 -0.43 -19.47 13.68
C LEU A 527 0.91 -19.31 14.41
N PRO A 528 1.45 -20.38 15.03
CA PRO A 528 2.67 -20.29 15.83
C PRO A 528 3.80 -19.56 15.07
N MET A 529 4.29 -18.48 15.68
CA MET A 529 5.31 -17.61 15.09
C MET A 529 6.70 -18.02 15.56
N GLU A 530 7.35 -18.89 14.78
CA GLU A 530 8.74 -19.29 14.97
C GLU A 530 9.71 -18.14 14.63
N LEU A 531 10.90 -18.17 15.23
CA LEU A 531 11.98 -17.25 14.90
C LEU A 531 12.57 -17.62 13.53
N GLY A 532 12.78 -16.61 12.70
CA GLY A 532 13.40 -16.70 11.39
C GLY A 532 14.70 -15.90 11.34
N ARG A 533 15.63 -16.39 10.52
CA ARG A 533 16.86 -15.69 10.14
C ARG A 533 16.97 -15.72 8.61
N THR A 534 17.15 -14.55 7.99
CA THR A 534 17.33 -14.44 6.53
C THR A 534 18.70 -13.84 6.20
N SER A 535 19.29 -14.30 5.09
CA SER A 535 20.61 -13.85 4.62
C SER A 535 20.47 -12.80 3.52
N TRP A 536 21.34 -11.81 3.56
CA TRP A 536 21.38 -10.64 2.70
C TRP A 536 22.79 -10.44 2.12
N PRO A 537 22.95 -9.66 1.03
CA PRO A 537 24.25 -9.42 0.42
C PRO A 537 25.33 -8.96 1.43
N TYR A 538 26.59 -9.24 1.11
CA TYR A 538 27.76 -8.87 1.94
C TYR A 538 27.74 -9.46 3.36
N GLY A 539 27.17 -10.67 3.52
CA GLY A 539 27.13 -11.35 4.82
C GLY A 539 26.10 -10.78 5.80
N GLY A 540 25.14 -9.98 5.30
CA GLY A 540 24.08 -9.43 6.12
C GLY A 540 23.09 -10.48 6.61
N VAL A 541 22.54 -10.28 7.80
CA VAL A 541 21.47 -11.10 8.37
C VAL A 541 20.36 -10.24 8.95
N ALA A 542 19.12 -10.73 8.89
CA ALA A 542 17.97 -10.14 9.56
C ALA A 542 17.21 -11.19 10.38
N LEU A 543 16.59 -10.75 11.47
CA LEU A 543 15.76 -11.60 12.33
C LEU A 543 14.28 -11.28 12.11
N GLU A 544 13.46 -12.33 12.09
CA GLU A 544 12.05 -12.26 11.72
C GLU A 544 11.21 -13.12 12.67
N ARG A 545 9.94 -12.76 12.88
CA ARG A 545 8.99 -13.61 13.60
C ARG A 545 7.57 -13.33 13.08
N GLY A 546 6.92 -14.37 12.56
CA GLY A 546 5.65 -14.19 11.85
C GLY A 546 5.83 -13.29 10.63
N PRO A 547 4.94 -12.30 10.39
CA PRO A 547 5.12 -11.33 9.31
C PRO A 547 6.04 -10.15 9.68
N LEU A 548 6.57 -10.09 10.91
CA LEU A 548 7.37 -8.97 11.40
C LEU A 548 8.87 -9.22 11.21
N VAL A 549 9.55 -8.20 10.71
CA VAL A 549 11.01 -8.06 10.70
C VAL A 549 11.42 -7.27 11.94
N PHE A 550 12.56 -7.57 12.53
CA PHE A 550 13.06 -6.89 13.73
C PHE A 550 14.30 -6.07 13.46
N SER A 551 14.38 -4.92 14.14
CA SER A 551 15.42 -3.92 13.97
C SER A 551 15.92 -3.43 15.33
N LEU A 552 17.20 -3.06 15.39
CA LEU A 552 17.74 -2.30 16.51
C LEU A 552 17.26 -0.85 16.38
N PRO A 553 16.47 -0.32 17.32
CA PRO A 553 16.14 1.10 17.31
C PRO A 553 17.38 1.91 17.69
N ILE A 554 17.68 2.94 16.89
CA ILE A 554 18.74 3.90 17.19
C ILE A 554 18.09 5.06 17.93
N GLN A 555 18.62 5.45 19.09
CA GLN A 555 18.11 6.62 19.81
C GLN A 555 18.15 7.86 18.90
N GLU A 556 17.09 8.65 18.91
CA GLU A 556 16.83 9.70 17.91
C GLU A 556 16.91 11.09 18.55
N ASP A 557 17.58 12.04 17.90
CA ASP A 557 17.53 13.47 18.19
C ASP A 557 16.76 14.19 17.08
N TRP A 558 15.59 14.73 17.44
CA TRP A 558 14.63 15.29 16.50
C TRP A 558 14.69 16.81 16.47
N SER A 559 14.70 17.39 15.27
CA SER A 559 14.45 18.81 15.04
C SER A 559 13.39 19.01 13.96
N THR A 560 12.66 20.13 14.04
CA THR A 560 11.59 20.47 13.09
C THR A 560 11.97 21.63 12.19
N PHE A 561 11.46 21.63 10.96
CA PHE A 561 11.59 22.72 10.02
C PHE A 561 10.27 22.98 9.27
N THR A 562 10.13 24.17 8.70
CA THR A 562 8.98 24.52 7.85
C THR A 562 9.46 25.01 6.51
N VAL A 563 8.86 24.46 5.47
CA VAL A 563 9.02 24.85 4.07
C VAL A 563 7.78 25.63 3.65
N PRO A 564 7.93 26.87 3.14
CA PRO A 564 6.82 27.64 2.57
C PRO A 564 6.03 26.83 1.55
N ASP A 565 4.71 26.93 1.57
CA ASP A 565 3.74 26.24 0.70
C ASP A 565 3.63 24.70 0.87
N TYR A 566 4.59 24.03 1.51
CA TYR A 566 4.61 22.55 1.62
C TYR A 566 4.38 22.03 3.05
N SER A 567 4.41 22.91 4.06
CA SER A 567 4.28 22.52 5.46
C SER A 567 3.87 23.71 6.34
N THR A 568 3.47 23.43 7.57
CA THR A 568 3.07 24.45 8.55
C THR A 568 3.72 24.16 9.90
N ALA A 569 3.62 25.07 10.87
CA ALA A 569 4.11 24.80 12.22
C ALA A 569 3.38 23.61 12.90
N ALA A 570 2.11 23.35 12.53
CA ALA A 570 1.33 22.23 13.07
C ALA A 570 1.67 20.88 12.41
N PHE A 571 2.16 20.94 11.17
CA PHE A 571 2.63 19.84 10.33
C PHE A 571 4.00 20.21 9.75
N PRO A 572 5.07 20.19 10.57
CA PRO A 572 6.40 20.55 10.10
C PRO A 572 7.07 19.35 9.41
N GLY A 573 8.19 19.62 8.73
CA GLY A 573 9.16 18.59 8.41
C GLY A 573 10.03 18.25 9.62
N TYR A 574 10.61 17.06 9.65
CA TYR A 574 11.38 16.53 10.77
C TYR A 574 12.72 15.96 10.28
N ASN A 575 13.78 16.36 10.97
CA ASN A 575 15.12 15.77 10.84
C ASN A 575 15.36 14.87 12.06
N ALA A 576 15.74 13.62 11.82
CA ALA A 576 16.21 12.69 12.84
C ALA A 576 17.72 12.44 12.67
N ASN A 577 18.50 12.85 13.67
CA ASN A 577 19.91 12.48 13.78
C ASN A 577 20.07 11.35 14.81
N PRO A 578 21.07 10.47 14.67
CA PRO A 578 21.31 9.43 15.65
C PRO A 578 21.96 10.01 16.91
N ALA A 579 21.44 9.63 18.07
CA ALA A 579 21.93 9.96 19.40
C ALA A 579 22.41 8.72 20.19
N GLY A 580 22.23 7.52 19.65
CA GLY A 580 22.60 6.24 20.28
C GLY A 580 23.52 5.40 19.39
N SER A 581 24.03 4.30 19.93
CA SER A 581 24.90 3.37 19.19
C SER A 581 24.11 2.51 18.20
N TRP A 582 24.68 2.31 17.01
CA TRP A 582 24.16 1.41 15.96
C TRP A 582 25.18 0.36 15.51
N ASN A 583 26.43 0.53 15.93
CA ASN A 583 27.59 -0.14 15.35
C ASN A 583 27.75 -1.58 15.86
N TYR A 584 26.77 -2.44 15.61
CA TYR A 584 26.71 -3.80 16.12
C TYR A 584 26.75 -4.86 15.02
N ALA A 585 27.42 -5.96 15.31
CA ALA A 585 27.30 -7.23 14.61
C ALA A 585 26.64 -8.26 15.53
N LEU A 586 25.71 -9.06 15.01
CA LEU A 586 25.03 -10.09 15.79
C LEU A 586 25.97 -11.28 16.01
N VAL A 587 25.98 -11.81 17.23
CA VAL A 587 26.69 -13.04 17.57
C VAL A 587 25.70 -14.19 17.40
N LEU A 588 25.77 -14.85 16.25
CA LEU A 588 24.90 -15.98 15.91
C LEU A 588 25.77 -17.17 15.49
N GLY A 589 25.63 -18.27 16.21
CA GLY A 589 26.29 -19.54 15.97
C GLY A 589 25.47 -20.52 15.16
N SER A 590 25.98 -21.76 15.12
CA SER A 590 25.33 -22.90 14.48
C SER A 590 24.19 -23.53 15.30
N GLU A 591 23.97 -23.08 16.54
CA GLU A 591 22.87 -23.57 17.38
C GLU A 591 21.49 -23.15 16.84
N ALA A 592 20.43 -23.80 17.33
CA ALA A 592 19.06 -23.40 17.05
C ALA A 592 18.81 -21.93 17.48
N LEU A 593 18.10 -21.16 16.65
CA LEU A 593 17.93 -19.71 16.85
C LEU A 593 17.21 -19.38 18.16
N GLU A 594 16.32 -20.26 18.60
CA GLU A 594 15.55 -20.15 19.84
C GLU A 594 16.42 -20.22 21.10
N ASN A 595 17.63 -20.80 21.00
CA ASN A 595 18.60 -20.83 22.10
C ASN A 595 19.47 -19.56 22.15
N GLN A 596 19.50 -18.80 21.06
CA GLN A 596 20.38 -17.64 20.88
C GLN A 596 19.63 -16.30 20.96
N VAL A 597 18.35 -16.31 20.60
CA VAL A 597 17.48 -15.14 20.56
C VAL A 597 16.29 -15.37 21.49
N LYS A 598 16.15 -14.49 22.48
CA LYS A 598 15.03 -14.54 23.42
C LYS A 598 13.89 -13.66 22.89
N VAL A 599 12.72 -14.26 22.70
CA VAL A 599 11.48 -13.51 22.42
C VAL A 599 10.90 -13.01 23.74
N GLU A 600 10.65 -11.72 23.83
CA GLU A 600 9.95 -11.10 24.97
C GLU A 600 8.61 -10.57 24.46
N GLN A 601 7.52 -11.25 24.82
CA GLN A 601 6.17 -10.87 24.44
C GLN A 601 5.39 -10.43 25.68
N SER A 602 4.81 -9.23 25.65
CA SER A 602 3.99 -8.70 26.75
C SER A 602 2.76 -9.57 26.98
N THR A 603 2.41 -9.79 28.26
CA THR A 603 1.17 -10.44 28.69
C THR A 603 0.03 -9.46 28.96
N GLU A 604 0.31 -8.16 28.90
CA GLU A 604 -0.69 -7.09 29.10
C GLU A 604 -1.62 -6.98 27.88
N GLU A 605 -2.67 -6.15 27.99
CA GLU A 605 -3.49 -5.79 26.83
C GLU A 605 -2.62 -5.09 25.78
N LEU A 606 -2.92 -5.32 24.49
CA LEU A 606 -2.20 -4.65 23.41
C LEU A 606 -2.44 -3.14 23.50
N ALA A 607 -1.38 -2.34 23.42
CA ALA A 607 -1.52 -0.90 23.41
C ALA A 607 -2.34 -0.41 22.20
N ASP A 608 -3.04 0.72 22.36
CA ASP A 608 -3.79 1.38 21.27
C ASP A 608 -2.91 1.76 20.08
N ASP A 609 -1.62 2.00 20.33
CA ASP A 609 -0.59 2.21 19.32
C ASP A 609 0.60 1.26 19.54
N PRO A 610 0.49 0.02 19.03
CA PRO A 610 1.52 -0.99 19.23
C PRO A 610 2.80 -0.71 18.44
N TRP A 611 2.79 0.27 17.54
CA TRP A 611 4.00 0.73 16.85
C TRP A 611 4.84 1.67 17.71
N SER A 612 4.22 2.45 18.59
CA SER A 612 4.97 3.24 19.60
C SER A 612 5.29 2.43 20.86
N HIS A 613 4.51 1.38 21.13
CA HIS A 613 4.64 0.52 22.29
C HIS A 613 4.59 -0.96 21.88
N PRO A 614 5.67 -1.50 21.29
CA PRO A 614 5.67 -2.85 20.72
C PRO A 614 5.43 -3.91 21.80
N ALA A 615 4.44 -4.77 21.55
CA ALA A 615 4.09 -5.87 22.46
C ALA A 615 5.03 -7.08 22.34
N VAL A 616 5.98 -7.06 21.42
CA VAL A 616 7.00 -8.10 21.23
C VAL A 616 8.34 -7.47 20.90
N THR A 617 9.41 -7.95 21.53
CA THR A 617 10.80 -7.60 21.25
C THR A 617 11.67 -8.85 21.21
N LEU A 618 12.86 -8.73 20.64
CA LEU A 618 13.88 -9.77 20.64
C LEU A 618 15.10 -9.31 21.43
N SER A 619 15.64 -10.14 22.32
CA SER A 619 16.94 -9.90 22.94
C SER A 619 17.96 -10.85 22.32
N VAL A 620 19.05 -10.31 21.78
CA VAL A 620 20.10 -11.05 21.06
C VAL A 620 21.48 -10.55 21.47
N ALA A 621 22.47 -11.44 21.47
CA ALA A 621 23.86 -11.09 21.71
C ALA A 621 24.47 -10.37 20.51
N ALA A 622 25.21 -9.30 20.77
CA ALA A 622 25.91 -8.52 19.76
C ALA A 622 27.25 -8.01 20.28
N ARG A 623 28.13 -7.64 19.36
CA ARG A 623 29.42 -7.00 19.65
C ARG A 623 29.55 -5.73 18.82
N LYS A 624 30.23 -4.73 19.38
CA LYS A 624 30.49 -3.47 18.67
C LYS A 624 31.51 -3.69 17.56
N VAL A 625 31.26 -3.06 16.42
CA VAL A 625 32.20 -2.98 15.29
C VAL A 625 32.81 -1.59 15.29
N GLU A 626 34.13 -1.52 15.43
CA GLU A 626 34.87 -0.26 15.40
C GLU A 626 34.90 0.32 13.99
N GLY A 627 34.84 1.65 13.87
CA GLY A 627 34.85 2.35 12.59
C GLY A 627 33.56 2.23 11.77
N TYR A 628 32.53 1.54 12.28
CA TYR A 628 31.21 1.50 11.63
C TYR A 628 30.41 2.79 11.92
N THR A 629 30.89 3.91 11.36
CA THR A 629 30.36 5.26 11.56
C THR A 629 29.71 5.81 10.30
N LEU A 630 28.90 6.87 10.44
CA LEU A 630 28.40 7.63 9.29
C LEU A 630 29.54 8.02 8.35
N GLN A 631 29.29 7.92 7.05
CA GLN A 631 30.26 8.31 6.02
C GLN A 631 29.94 9.70 5.50
N ASP A 632 30.99 10.49 5.30
CA ASP A 632 30.95 11.68 4.48
C ASP A 632 31.15 11.26 3.02
N ARG A 633 30.27 11.72 2.13
CA ARG A 633 30.36 11.43 0.71
C ARG A 633 30.59 12.74 -0.03
N THR A 634 31.74 12.85 -0.69
CA THR A 634 32.14 13.98 -1.57
C THR A 634 32.42 15.30 -0.84
N ASN A 635 32.97 16.30 -1.56
CA ASN A 635 33.46 17.59 -1.06
C ASN A 635 32.36 18.54 -0.48
N GLN A 636 31.26 18.00 0.06
CA GLN A 636 30.17 18.75 0.69
C GLN A 636 30.04 18.28 2.14
N SER A 637 30.77 18.95 3.04
CA SER A 637 30.96 18.55 4.44
C SER A 637 29.69 18.51 5.31
N ASP A 638 28.52 18.81 4.76
CA ASP A 638 27.24 18.80 5.47
C ASP A 638 26.28 17.67 5.05
N GLN A 639 26.71 16.76 4.18
CA GLN A 639 25.95 15.55 3.82
C GLN A 639 26.54 14.28 4.45
N LEU A 640 25.71 13.56 5.20
CA LEU A 640 26.09 12.30 5.85
C LEU A 640 25.25 11.15 5.29
N PHE A 641 25.87 9.97 5.21
CA PHE A 641 25.27 8.76 4.63
C PHE A 641 25.39 7.55 5.57
N THR A 642 24.37 6.69 5.57
CA THR A 642 24.37 5.40 6.29
C THR A 642 25.39 4.44 5.68
N PRO A 643 26.50 4.08 6.33
CA PRO A 643 27.57 3.25 5.74
C PRO A 643 27.11 1.85 5.27
N PRO A 644 27.78 1.24 4.26
CA PRO A 644 27.59 -0.17 3.92
C PRO A 644 27.89 -1.07 5.12
N LEU A 645 27.42 -2.32 5.08
CA LEU A 645 27.82 -3.31 6.08
C LEU A 645 29.36 -3.39 6.15
N PRO A 646 29.97 -3.37 7.34
CA PRO A 646 31.40 -3.57 7.49
C PRO A 646 31.79 -4.99 7.08
N ASP A 647 32.91 -5.12 6.39
CA ASP A 647 33.53 -6.41 6.14
C ASP A 647 34.25 -6.86 7.43
N LEU A 648 33.65 -7.82 8.14
CA LEU A 648 34.17 -8.32 9.41
C LEU A 648 35.51 -9.05 9.26
N ALA A 649 35.97 -9.38 8.05
CA ALA A 649 37.32 -9.90 7.84
C ALA A 649 38.41 -8.84 8.07
N PHE A 650 38.05 -7.55 7.97
CA PHE A 650 38.98 -6.42 8.11
C PHE A 650 38.59 -5.46 9.23
N ALA A 651 37.36 -5.52 9.73
CA ALA A 651 36.88 -4.68 10.81
C ALA A 651 37.39 -5.20 12.17
N GLN A 652 37.72 -4.26 13.07
CA GLN A 652 37.96 -4.59 14.47
C GLN A 652 36.62 -4.72 15.18
N VAL A 653 36.42 -5.86 15.85
CA VAL A 653 35.21 -6.18 16.60
C VAL A 653 35.58 -6.26 18.08
N ASP A 654 34.79 -5.61 18.93
CA ASP A 654 34.99 -5.65 20.37
C ASP A 654 34.89 -7.09 20.89
N SER A 655 35.72 -7.41 21.89
CA SER A 655 35.65 -8.69 22.60
C SER A 655 34.44 -8.78 23.53
N GLU A 656 33.95 -7.64 24.02
CA GLU A 656 32.80 -7.59 24.92
C GLU A 656 31.51 -7.91 24.15
N THR A 657 30.76 -8.87 24.68
CA THR A 657 29.45 -9.25 24.14
C THR A 657 28.37 -8.63 25.02
N GLU A 658 27.49 -7.85 24.40
CA GLU A 658 26.35 -7.24 25.07
C GLU A 658 25.04 -7.81 24.53
N LYS A 659 23.96 -7.68 25.30
CA LYS A 659 22.61 -8.01 24.84
C LYS A 659 21.95 -6.73 24.35
N ILE A 660 21.54 -6.74 23.09
CA ILE A 660 20.75 -5.66 22.49
C ILE A 660 19.29 -6.09 22.38
N THR A 661 18.39 -5.11 22.35
CA THR A 661 16.95 -5.32 22.16
C THR A 661 16.55 -4.85 20.77
N LEU A 662 15.93 -5.74 20.00
CA LEU A 662 15.33 -5.44 18.71
C LEU A 662 13.82 -5.29 18.87
N VAL A 663 13.24 -4.34 18.15
CA VAL A 663 11.80 -4.07 18.06
C VAL A 663 11.30 -4.38 16.66
N PRO A 664 9.99 -4.57 16.43
CA PRO A 664 9.46 -4.68 15.08
C PRO A 664 9.90 -3.48 14.22
N TYR A 665 10.22 -3.72 12.96
CA TYR A 665 10.75 -2.71 12.03
C TYR A 665 9.92 -1.42 12.00
N GLY A 666 8.59 -1.57 11.99
CA GLY A 666 7.63 -0.47 12.01
C GLY A 666 7.57 0.33 13.31
N ALA A 667 8.28 -0.08 14.36
CA ALA A 667 8.27 0.57 15.67
C ALA A 667 9.45 1.53 15.90
N THR A 668 10.22 1.85 14.86
CA THR A 668 11.41 2.71 14.95
C THR A 668 11.65 3.49 13.65
N HIS A 669 12.17 4.71 13.72
CA HIS A 669 12.42 5.53 12.53
C HIS A 669 13.91 5.49 12.12
N LEU A 670 14.83 5.56 13.09
CA LEU A 670 16.24 5.27 12.87
C LEU A 670 16.56 3.84 13.31
N ARG A 671 17.25 3.07 12.47
CA ARG A 671 17.31 1.62 12.63
C ARG A 671 18.48 0.93 11.94
N VAL A 672 18.89 -0.19 12.53
CA VAL A 672 19.65 -1.26 11.88
C VAL A 672 18.74 -2.48 11.77
N THR A 673 18.53 -2.98 10.55
CA THR A 673 17.67 -4.16 10.30
C THR A 673 18.47 -5.32 9.73
N ILE A 674 19.41 -5.02 8.83
CA ILE A 674 20.36 -5.98 8.30
C ILE A 674 21.68 -5.75 9.03
N PHE A 675 22.13 -6.78 9.75
CA PHE A 675 23.32 -6.74 10.57
C PHE A 675 24.46 -7.55 9.92
N PRO A 676 25.72 -7.16 10.13
CA PRO A 676 26.83 -8.10 9.99
C PRO A 676 26.68 -9.24 11.00
N GLU A 677 27.18 -10.41 10.65
CA GLU A 677 27.12 -11.60 11.51
C GLU A 677 28.51 -12.08 11.90
N ILE A 678 28.71 -12.28 13.20
CA ILE A 678 29.86 -12.99 13.76
C ILE A 678 29.43 -14.44 13.95
N ALA A 679 29.97 -15.33 13.13
CA ALA A 679 29.84 -16.77 13.37
C ALA A 679 30.54 -17.11 14.69
N SER A 680 29.77 -17.54 15.69
CA SER A 680 30.30 -17.93 17.00
C SER A 680 31.01 -19.28 16.97
#